data_AF-A0A668UAH8-F1
#
_entry.id   AF-A0A668UAH8-F1
#
_cell.length_a   1.000
_cell.length_b   1.000
_cell.length_c   1.000
_cell.angle_alpha   90.00
_cell.angle_beta   90.00
_cell.angle_gamma   90.00
#
_symmetry.space_group_name_H-M   'P 1'
#
loop_
_entity.id
_entity.type
_entity.pdbx_description
1 polymer ?
#
loop_
_entity_poly.entity_id
_entity_poly.type
_entity_poly.pdbx_seq_one_letter_code
_entity_poly.pdbx_strand_id
1 'polypeptide(L)'
;MGSHRNGFKKDSYILSVDVGTTSIRCHVYDKEAKIRGSCSTKVVLLYPEVGHVEMDPDDLWKGFISVVKGAVQDAGIQMHQVEALGISTQRGTFTTWDRRTGVPFHNFISWQDQRAADLVKSWNRSCTMKAIHGAMKVLYFVTRQKRLLAASLVVFSTQHVTFRLVWVLTHYTQVREAIDEGNCCFGTIDSWLLFKLTKGHLHATDYSNASSTGIFDSYQMCWSGFLSSLVSLPLSIFPKVENTGHDFGSTDPSIFGVSIPIMSVMADQQAAMFGECCFDVGDVKITMGTGTFMDINTGSKPHTSVAGLYPLVGWKIGSEVVYLAEGNAADTGTAIKWAQKLELFSDVRETSAMAYSVSDSDGVCFVPSFSGLQAPLNDPKACASLMGLKPSTTKSHLVRAILESVAFRNKQLYETMLRETRIPITKIRVDGGVSSNDFVMQLTSDLFGKKISRPQHHEMSCLGAAFVAGLEVGFWRTREELKKLQSADDEFSPQCADKECTGSPNGEYVPILQSWERALRRSMNWEEKRHILGPRKKKKKKHITMASTEDKAANKENVSSWKDSIYNPRTGELLGRTASSWALILLFYLVFYCFLAGMFALTMWVMLLTLDDYVPRYRDRVPEPGLVIRPNSLDITFNKSDSKNYRTYVSHLESFLQRYNDSMQENNADCIPGEYYMQDGGEMTKKVCPFRRTSLSLCSGLSDTDFGYQEGKPCVLLKMNRIIGLKPIGDPYINCTVKKDHPVQMHYFPSEGRIDKMYFPYYGKKAHENYMQPLVAVKLLLTKEDYNKELAVECRVEGTNLRNNDERDKFLGRVTFRVKVVE
;
A
#
# COMPACT_ATOMS: atom_id res chain seq x y z
N MET A 1 -0.31 -75.47 16.40
CA MET A 1 0.98 -74.75 16.24
C MET A 1 0.97 -74.06 14.88
N GLY A 2 0.58 -72.79 14.85
CA GLY A 2 0.53 -71.97 13.63
C GLY A 2 1.29 -70.68 13.90
N SER A 3 2.40 -70.51 13.20
CA SER A 3 3.36 -69.42 13.23
C SER A 3 2.78 -68.05 13.64
N HIS A 4 3.16 -67.58 14.84
CA HIS A 4 3.24 -66.16 15.14
C HIS A 4 4.31 -65.57 14.20
N ARG A 5 3.88 -65.01 13.06
CA ARG A 5 4.70 -64.03 12.36
C ARG A 5 4.77 -62.81 13.27
N ASN A 6 5.90 -62.65 13.96
CA ASN A 6 6.31 -61.41 14.58
C ASN A 6 6.31 -60.33 13.49
N GLY A 7 5.18 -59.63 13.35
CA GLY A 7 5.07 -58.47 12.50
C GLY A 7 5.89 -57.36 13.12
N PHE A 8 7.13 -57.20 12.68
CA PHE A 8 7.81 -55.91 12.77
C PHE A 8 6.88 -54.90 12.08
N LYS A 9 6.15 -54.11 12.86
CA LYS A 9 5.46 -52.92 12.36
C LYS A 9 6.54 -52.09 11.69
N LYS A 10 6.43 -51.88 10.38
CA LYS A 10 7.40 -51.11 9.61
C LYS A 10 7.35 -49.69 10.17
N ASP A 11 8.45 -49.21 10.74
CA ASP A 11 8.51 -47.84 11.27
C ASP A 11 8.20 -46.87 10.14
N SER A 12 7.20 -46.02 10.40
CA SER A 12 6.60 -45.14 9.44
C SER A 12 6.62 -43.70 9.94
N TYR A 13 6.65 -42.75 9.01
CA TYR A 13 6.97 -41.36 9.31
C TYR A 13 6.08 -40.40 8.52
N ILE A 14 5.91 -39.20 9.07
CA ILE A 14 5.29 -38.07 8.37
C ILE A 14 6.38 -37.12 7.91
N LEU A 15 6.36 -36.78 6.62
CA LEU A 15 7.23 -35.78 6.05
C LEU A 15 6.48 -34.46 6.00
N SER A 16 7.13 -33.37 6.37
CA SER A 16 6.55 -32.03 6.24
C SER A 16 7.56 -31.05 5.68
N VAL A 17 7.10 -30.14 4.81
CA VAL A 17 7.91 -29.09 4.20
C VAL A 17 7.26 -27.73 4.46
N ASP A 18 8.02 -26.81 5.06
CA ASP A 18 7.67 -25.39 5.22
C ASP A 18 8.46 -24.55 4.22
N VAL A 19 7.75 -23.94 3.26
CA VAL A 19 8.31 -23.01 2.28
C VAL A 19 8.13 -21.58 2.79
N GLY A 20 9.01 -21.18 3.71
CA GLY A 20 9.01 -19.85 4.32
C GLY A 20 9.63 -18.76 3.43
N THR A 21 9.69 -17.52 3.94
CA THR A 21 10.29 -16.39 3.20
C THR A 21 11.83 -16.40 3.21
N THR A 22 12.45 -16.94 4.27
CA THR A 22 13.91 -16.94 4.44
C THR A 22 14.57 -18.29 4.17
N SER A 23 13.83 -19.37 4.38
CA SER A 23 14.32 -20.74 4.23
C SER A 23 13.19 -21.67 3.81
N ILE A 24 13.56 -22.70 3.06
CA ILE A 24 12.74 -23.88 2.84
C ILE A 24 13.26 -24.93 3.81
N ARG A 25 12.37 -25.54 4.59
CA ARG A 25 12.72 -26.51 5.63
C ARG A 25 11.88 -27.76 5.46
N CYS A 26 12.49 -28.91 5.72
CA CYS A 26 11.79 -30.18 5.73
C CYS A 26 12.17 -30.98 6.97
N HIS A 27 11.17 -31.55 7.62
CA HIS A 27 11.32 -32.40 8.80
C HIS A 27 10.64 -33.75 8.59
N VAL A 28 11.24 -34.80 9.13
CA VAL A 28 10.68 -36.14 9.25
C VAL A 28 10.25 -36.36 10.70
N TYR A 29 8.97 -36.66 10.92
CA TYR A 29 8.39 -36.86 12.24
C TYR A 29 8.06 -38.33 12.51
N ASP A 30 8.39 -38.80 13.72
CA ASP A 30 7.92 -40.08 14.26
C ASP A 30 6.54 -39.96 14.93
N LYS A 31 6.05 -41.05 15.53
CA LYS A 31 4.74 -41.11 16.21
C LYS A 31 4.68 -40.20 17.43
N GLU A 32 5.81 -39.95 18.08
CA GLU A 32 5.96 -39.05 19.22
C GLU A 32 6.13 -37.58 18.78
N ALA A 33 5.96 -37.28 17.48
CA ALA A 33 6.18 -35.96 16.87
C ALA A 33 7.60 -35.41 17.07
N LYS A 34 8.59 -36.29 17.26
CA LYS A 34 10.01 -35.90 17.33
C LYS A 34 10.59 -35.85 15.93
N ILE A 35 11.47 -34.87 15.72
CA ILE A 35 12.21 -34.72 14.46
C ILE A 35 13.28 -35.81 14.41
N ARG A 36 13.16 -36.72 13.44
CA ARG A 36 14.13 -37.80 13.17
C ARG A 36 15.19 -37.39 12.16
N GLY A 37 14.84 -36.49 11.26
CA GLY A 37 15.76 -35.87 10.33
C GLY A 37 15.24 -34.52 9.88
N SER A 38 16.18 -33.63 9.60
CA SER A 38 15.88 -32.25 9.21
C SER A 38 16.82 -31.80 8.10
N CYS A 39 16.29 -31.01 7.17
CA CYS A 39 17.12 -30.33 6.20
C CYS A 39 16.53 -28.97 5.89
N SER A 40 17.41 -27.99 5.68
CA SER A 40 17.00 -26.64 5.33
C SER A 40 17.90 -26.06 4.26
N THR A 41 17.32 -25.21 3.43
CA THR A 41 18.08 -24.39 2.48
C THR A 41 17.57 -22.96 2.53
N LYS A 42 18.43 -22.01 2.19
CA LYS A 42 18.06 -20.59 2.16
C LYS A 42 17.21 -20.30 0.93
N VAL A 43 16.19 -19.47 1.10
CA VAL A 43 15.44 -18.90 -0.03
C VAL A 43 16.25 -17.76 -0.62
N VAL A 44 16.46 -17.80 -1.93
CA VAL A 44 17.10 -16.71 -2.67
C VAL A 44 16.01 -15.73 -3.12
N LEU A 45 16.07 -14.51 -2.57
CA LEU A 45 15.21 -13.41 -2.98
C LEU A 45 15.91 -12.58 -4.06
N LEU A 46 15.19 -12.30 -5.13
CA LEU A 46 15.62 -11.47 -6.25
C LEU A 46 15.04 -10.05 -6.10
N TYR A 47 15.85 -9.04 -6.37
CA TYR A 47 15.46 -7.63 -6.28
C TYR A 47 15.74 -6.94 -7.63
N PRO A 48 14.94 -7.23 -8.68
CA PRO A 48 15.21 -6.71 -10.03
C PRO A 48 15.08 -5.19 -10.12
N GLU A 49 14.17 -4.60 -9.34
CA GLU A 49 13.94 -3.16 -9.26
C GLU A 49 13.63 -2.75 -7.81
N VAL A 50 13.68 -1.45 -7.51
CA VAL A 50 13.37 -0.92 -6.17
C VAL A 50 11.93 -1.26 -5.81
N GLY A 51 11.75 -1.94 -4.68
CA GLY A 51 10.45 -2.40 -4.19
C GLY A 51 9.93 -3.68 -4.86
N HIS A 52 10.63 -4.22 -5.85
CA HIS A 52 10.30 -5.52 -6.43
C HIS A 52 11.02 -6.62 -5.65
N VAL A 53 10.28 -7.66 -5.29
CA VAL A 53 10.79 -8.81 -4.54
C VAL A 53 10.25 -10.07 -5.21
N GLU A 54 11.16 -10.84 -5.81
CA GLU A 54 10.85 -12.02 -6.60
C GLU A 54 11.57 -13.26 -6.11
N MET A 55 11.08 -14.44 -6.52
CA MET A 55 11.73 -15.73 -6.29
C MET A 55 11.71 -16.55 -7.58
N ASP A 56 12.87 -17.09 -7.95
CA ASP A 56 12.98 -17.96 -9.12
C ASP A 56 12.23 -19.29 -8.86
N PRO A 57 11.28 -19.70 -9.73
CA PRO A 57 10.54 -20.94 -9.56
C PRO A 57 11.40 -22.20 -9.60
N ASP A 58 12.42 -22.24 -10.46
CA ASP A 58 13.30 -23.40 -10.61
C ASP A 58 14.21 -23.55 -9.40
N ASP A 59 14.73 -22.46 -8.85
CA ASP A 59 15.52 -22.52 -7.62
C ASP A 59 14.68 -22.90 -6.40
N LEU A 60 13.43 -22.41 -6.32
CA LEU A 60 12.49 -22.86 -5.29
C LEU A 60 12.20 -24.37 -5.42
N TRP A 61 12.01 -24.88 -6.63
CA TRP A 61 11.80 -26.32 -6.87
C TRP A 61 13.01 -27.17 -6.53
N LYS A 62 14.21 -26.78 -6.99
CA LYS A 62 15.46 -27.46 -6.62
C LYS A 62 15.65 -27.47 -5.11
N GLY A 63 15.39 -26.34 -4.46
CA GLY A 63 15.44 -26.20 -3.01
C GLY A 63 14.47 -27.15 -2.31
N PHE A 64 13.21 -27.18 -2.74
CA PHE A 64 12.18 -28.09 -2.22
C PHE A 64 12.61 -29.56 -2.32
N ILE A 65 13.05 -30.01 -3.51
CA ILE A 65 13.49 -31.39 -3.72
C ILE A 65 14.73 -31.72 -2.88
N SER A 66 15.68 -30.78 -2.79
CA SER A 66 16.91 -30.94 -2.02
C SER A 66 16.61 -31.14 -0.53
N VAL A 67 15.72 -30.34 0.06
CA VAL A 67 15.42 -30.46 1.49
C VAL A 67 14.62 -31.71 1.81
N VAL A 68 13.71 -32.14 0.93
CA VAL A 68 12.98 -33.40 1.11
C VAL A 68 13.93 -34.59 1.10
N LYS A 69 14.82 -34.67 0.10
CA LYS A 69 15.82 -35.74 0.02
C LYS A 69 16.80 -35.68 1.19
N GLY A 70 17.25 -34.48 1.54
CA GLY A 70 18.18 -34.26 2.65
C GLY A 70 17.60 -34.66 4.00
N ALA A 71 16.34 -34.31 4.29
CA ALA A 71 15.70 -34.64 5.58
C ALA A 71 15.47 -36.14 5.75
N VAL A 72 15.08 -36.83 4.67
CA VAL A 72 14.91 -38.29 4.66
C VAL A 72 16.25 -39.01 4.81
N GLN A 73 17.30 -38.51 4.16
CA GLN A 73 18.66 -39.02 4.31
C GLN A 73 19.20 -38.81 5.73
N ASP A 74 19.00 -37.62 6.29
CA ASP A 74 19.40 -37.27 7.66
C ASP A 74 18.70 -38.15 8.70
N ALA A 75 17.42 -38.49 8.45
CA ALA A 75 16.67 -39.43 9.29
C ALA A 75 17.16 -40.89 9.20
N GLY A 76 18.00 -41.23 8.21
CA GLY A 76 18.47 -42.60 7.97
C GLY A 76 17.36 -43.55 7.50
N ILE A 77 16.30 -43.05 6.88
CA ILE A 77 15.14 -43.85 6.42
C ILE A 77 15.04 -43.85 4.89
N GLN A 78 14.20 -44.74 4.37
CA GLN A 78 13.88 -44.80 2.94
C GLN A 78 12.59 -44.01 2.63
N MET A 79 12.48 -43.42 1.43
CA MET A 79 11.30 -42.66 1.00
C MET A 79 9.99 -43.45 1.12
N HIS A 80 10.01 -44.78 0.91
CA HIS A 80 8.82 -45.63 1.04
C HIS A 80 8.31 -45.81 2.49
N GLN A 81 9.03 -45.28 3.49
CA GLN A 81 8.60 -45.28 4.90
C GLN A 81 7.82 -44.01 5.25
N VAL A 82 7.76 -43.04 4.34
CA VAL A 82 6.93 -41.84 4.49
C VAL A 82 5.47 -42.20 4.15
N GLU A 83 4.57 -42.05 5.11
CA GLU A 83 3.13 -42.31 4.89
C GLU A 83 2.43 -41.15 4.20
N ALA A 84 2.82 -39.92 4.52
CA ALA A 84 2.22 -38.72 3.95
C ALA A 84 3.18 -37.53 3.95
N LEU A 85 2.90 -36.60 3.04
CA LEU A 85 3.52 -35.29 2.93
C LEU A 85 2.53 -34.20 3.34
N GLY A 86 2.93 -33.38 4.31
CA GLY A 86 2.31 -32.08 4.60
C GLY A 86 3.13 -30.93 4.01
N ILE A 87 2.46 -29.94 3.43
CA ILE A 87 3.11 -28.75 2.87
C ILE A 87 2.54 -27.51 3.55
N SER A 88 3.42 -26.69 4.12
CA SER A 88 3.09 -25.32 4.50
C SER A 88 3.87 -24.31 3.65
N THR A 89 3.25 -23.18 3.34
CA THR A 89 3.86 -22.16 2.48
C THR A 89 3.61 -20.76 3.00
N GLN A 90 4.57 -19.86 2.80
CA GLN A 90 4.35 -18.43 2.98
C GLN A 90 3.14 -17.96 2.15
N ARG A 91 2.32 -17.12 2.76
CA ARG A 91 1.10 -16.57 2.16
C ARG A 91 1.40 -15.51 1.11
N GLY A 92 0.45 -15.29 0.21
CA GLY A 92 0.44 -14.15 -0.70
C GLY A 92 1.54 -14.12 -1.78
N THR A 93 2.52 -15.01 -1.77
CA THR A 93 3.49 -15.16 -2.86
C THR A 93 2.89 -16.04 -3.96
N PHE A 94 2.89 -15.57 -5.21
CA PHE A 94 2.20 -16.26 -6.31
C PHE A 94 2.96 -16.20 -7.63
N THR A 95 2.60 -17.08 -8.56
CA THR A 95 3.01 -17.00 -9.97
C THR A 95 1.84 -17.37 -10.90
N THR A 96 2.04 -17.21 -12.20
CA THR A 96 1.16 -17.72 -13.25
C THR A 96 1.97 -18.59 -14.21
N TRP A 97 1.34 -19.63 -14.77
CA TRP A 97 2.02 -20.59 -15.66
C TRP A 97 1.09 -21.12 -16.75
N ASP A 98 1.68 -21.65 -17.83
CA ASP A 98 0.92 -22.32 -18.89
C ASP A 98 0.49 -23.72 -18.39
N ARG A 99 -0.81 -23.99 -18.46
CA ARG A 99 -1.45 -25.24 -18.01
C ARG A 99 -0.91 -26.48 -18.72
N ARG A 100 -0.47 -26.36 -19.96
CA ARG A 100 -0.01 -27.48 -20.80
C ARG A 100 1.43 -27.84 -20.49
N THR A 101 2.28 -26.84 -20.29
CA THR A 101 3.74 -27.04 -20.14
C THR A 101 4.19 -27.01 -18.68
N GLY A 102 3.41 -26.39 -17.78
CA GLY A 102 3.81 -26.14 -16.40
C GLY A 102 4.89 -25.07 -16.25
N VAL A 103 5.24 -24.37 -17.33
CA VAL A 103 6.29 -23.34 -17.34
C VAL A 103 5.71 -22.01 -16.83
N PRO A 104 6.28 -21.42 -15.76
CA PRO A 104 5.88 -20.11 -15.27
C PRO A 104 6.12 -19.02 -16.31
N PHE A 105 5.17 -18.07 -16.42
CA PHE A 105 5.33 -16.90 -17.27
C PHE A 105 6.25 -15.84 -16.65
N HIS A 106 6.46 -15.91 -15.33
CA HIS A 106 7.30 -14.99 -14.59
C HIS A 106 7.75 -15.62 -13.27
N ASN A 107 8.71 -14.99 -12.60
CA ASN A 107 9.13 -15.36 -11.25
C ASN A 107 7.97 -15.26 -10.25
N PHE A 108 8.05 -15.98 -9.13
CA PHE A 108 7.13 -15.75 -8.03
C PHE A 108 7.24 -14.30 -7.55
N ILE A 109 6.10 -13.63 -7.43
CA ILE A 109 6.03 -12.27 -6.87
C ILE A 109 5.74 -12.40 -5.39
N SER A 110 6.71 -11.99 -4.56
CA SER A 110 6.65 -12.14 -3.10
C SER A 110 5.53 -11.29 -2.47
N TRP A 111 5.00 -11.72 -1.32
CA TRP A 111 4.07 -10.92 -0.51
C TRP A 111 4.63 -9.57 -0.05
N GLN A 112 5.96 -9.43 -0.03
CA GLN A 112 6.67 -8.19 0.32
C GLN A 112 6.70 -7.17 -0.83
N ASP A 113 6.39 -7.62 -2.05
CA ASP A 113 6.55 -6.84 -3.28
C ASP A 113 5.63 -5.61 -3.32
N GLN A 114 6.20 -4.47 -3.70
CA GLN A 114 5.54 -3.17 -3.75
C GLN A 114 5.29 -2.67 -5.19
N ARG A 115 5.50 -3.49 -6.23
CA ARG A 115 5.32 -3.05 -7.64
C ARG A 115 3.90 -2.54 -7.94
N ALA A 116 2.92 -3.04 -7.19
CA ALA A 116 1.52 -2.65 -7.31
C ALA A 116 1.13 -1.47 -6.39
N ALA A 117 2.06 -0.83 -5.67
CA ALA A 117 1.76 0.21 -4.69
C ALA A 117 1.00 1.41 -5.30
N ASP A 118 1.45 1.89 -6.46
CA ASP A 118 0.77 2.99 -7.17
C ASP A 118 -0.62 2.58 -7.67
N LEU A 119 -0.76 1.34 -8.13
CA LEU A 119 -2.04 0.79 -8.59
C LEU A 119 -3.04 0.71 -7.42
N VAL A 120 -2.63 0.14 -6.29
CA VAL A 120 -3.41 0.07 -5.04
C VAL A 120 -3.82 1.47 -4.58
N LYS A 121 -2.86 2.41 -4.53
CA LYS A 121 -3.11 3.81 -4.14
C LYS A 121 -4.10 4.50 -5.07
N SER A 122 -4.00 4.27 -6.38
CA SER A 122 -4.93 4.82 -7.36
C SER A 122 -6.35 4.25 -7.20
N TRP A 123 -6.46 2.95 -6.95
CA TRP A 123 -7.74 2.25 -6.78
C TRP A 123 -8.44 2.64 -5.49
N ASN A 124 -7.73 2.67 -4.37
CA ASN A 124 -8.28 3.12 -3.08
C ASN A 124 -8.78 4.57 -3.12
N ARG A 125 -8.23 5.41 -4.03
CA ARG A 125 -8.64 6.81 -4.21
C ARG A 125 -9.69 7.00 -5.31
N SER A 126 -10.01 5.96 -6.07
CA SER A 126 -10.89 6.01 -7.24
C SER A 126 -12.33 6.39 -6.86
N CYS A 127 -13.05 6.99 -7.81
CA CYS A 127 -14.48 7.26 -7.65
C CYS A 127 -15.27 5.96 -7.46
N THR A 128 -14.88 4.87 -8.11
CA THR A 128 -15.49 3.54 -7.96
C THR A 128 -15.42 3.06 -6.52
N MET A 129 -14.24 3.13 -5.89
CA MET A 129 -14.09 2.69 -4.50
C MET A 129 -14.88 3.56 -3.53
N LYS A 130 -14.85 4.89 -3.72
CA LYS A 130 -15.68 5.81 -2.92
C LYS A 130 -17.18 5.54 -3.07
N ALA A 131 -17.62 5.20 -4.28
CA ALA A 131 -19.02 4.84 -4.54
C ALA A 131 -19.40 3.51 -3.86
N ILE A 132 -18.52 2.50 -3.90
CA ILE A 132 -18.71 1.23 -3.19
C ILE A 132 -18.80 1.49 -1.68
N HIS A 133 -17.87 2.24 -1.10
CA HIS A 133 -17.90 2.58 0.33
C HIS A 133 -19.19 3.31 0.71
N GLY A 134 -19.61 4.30 -0.10
CA GLY A 134 -20.88 5.01 0.09
C GLY A 134 -22.10 4.09 0.03
N ALA A 135 -22.18 3.24 -1.01
CA ALA A 135 -23.28 2.29 -1.19
C ALA A 135 -23.35 1.27 -0.04
N MET A 136 -22.21 0.70 0.36
CA MET A 136 -22.14 -0.23 1.49
C MET A 136 -22.53 0.43 2.81
N LYS A 137 -22.18 1.71 3.02
CA LYS A 137 -22.59 2.48 4.21
C LYS A 137 -24.10 2.74 4.23
N VAL A 138 -24.70 3.05 3.08
CA VAL A 138 -26.17 3.21 2.95
C VAL A 138 -26.87 1.87 3.20
N LEU A 139 -26.39 0.79 2.58
CA LEU A 139 -26.94 -0.55 2.80
C LEU A 139 -26.80 -0.98 4.25
N TYR A 140 -25.68 -0.68 4.90
CA TYR A 140 -25.52 -0.89 6.34
C TYR A 140 -26.53 -0.08 7.16
N PHE A 141 -26.77 1.19 6.80
CA PHE A 141 -27.75 2.02 7.51
C PHE A 141 -29.16 1.42 7.47
N VAL A 142 -29.55 0.85 6.32
CA VAL A 142 -30.86 0.21 6.11
C VAL A 142 -30.94 -1.18 6.76
N THR A 143 -29.93 -2.03 6.56
CA THR A 143 -29.98 -3.45 6.95
C THR A 143 -29.39 -3.73 8.34
N ARG A 144 -28.57 -2.82 8.86
CA ARG A 144 -27.76 -2.95 10.09
C ARG A 144 -26.84 -4.18 10.11
N GLN A 145 -26.53 -4.76 8.94
CA GLN A 145 -25.62 -5.89 8.82
C GLN A 145 -24.15 -5.43 8.93
N LYS A 146 -23.44 -5.88 9.96
CA LYS A 146 -22.02 -5.53 10.19
C LYS A 146 -21.11 -5.82 9.00
N ARG A 147 -21.42 -6.85 8.19
CA ARG A 147 -20.64 -7.20 6.98
C ARG A 147 -20.60 -6.05 5.96
N LEU A 148 -21.71 -5.30 5.83
CA LEU A 148 -21.78 -4.14 4.94
C LEU A 148 -21.00 -2.95 5.52
N LEU A 149 -20.97 -2.80 6.84
CA LEU A 149 -20.10 -1.81 7.49
C LEU A 149 -18.62 -2.15 7.26
N ALA A 150 -18.22 -3.41 7.46
CA ALA A 150 -16.86 -3.87 7.17
C ALA A 150 -16.49 -3.62 5.70
N ALA A 151 -17.36 -4.00 4.75
CA ALA A 151 -17.17 -3.75 3.33
C ALA A 151 -17.03 -2.24 2.99
N SER A 152 -17.68 -1.36 3.75
CA SER A 152 -17.53 0.10 3.59
C SER A 152 -16.19 0.66 4.05
N LEU A 153 -15.40 -0.14 4.78
CA LEU A 153 -14.09 0.24 5.34
C LEU A 153 -12.93 -0.53 4.69
N VAL A 154 -13.21 -1.48 3.79
CA VAL A 154 -12.16 -2.27 3.11
C VAL A 154 -11.27 -1.34 2.29
N VAL A 155 -9.96 -1.53 2.46
CA VAL A 155 -8.91 -0.86 1.69
C VAL A 155 -8.02 -1.94 1.09
N PHE A 156 -7.62 -1.77 -0.16
CA PHE A 156 -6.66 -2.67 -0.78
C PHE A 156 -5.24 -2.40 -0.27
N SER A 157 -4.45 -3.45 -0.13
CA SER A 157 -3.05 -3.42 0.28
C SER A 157 -2.20 -4.15 -0.75
N THR A 158 -0.91 -3.80 -0.84
CA THR A 158 0.08 -4.54 -1.65
C THR A 158 0.34 -5.94 -1.12
N GLN A 159 0.05 -6.19 0.16
CA GLN A 159 0.11 -7.53 0.76
C GLN A 159 -0.89 -8.49 0.10
N HIS A 160 -2.06 -8.00 -0.33
CA HIS A 160 -3.02 -8.82 -1.07
C HIS A 160 -2.51 -9.14 -2.48
N VAL A 161 -2.88 -10.32 -2.99
CA VAL A 161 -2.50 -10.77 -4.33
C VAL A 161 -3.24 -9.97 -5.41
N THR A 162 -4.48 -9.55 -5.14
CA THR A 162 -5.40 -8.89 -6.08
C THR A 162 -4.73 -7.93 -7.05
N PHE A 163 -4.07 -6.89 -6.55
CA PHE A 163 -3.48 -5.86 -7.42
C PHE A 163 -2.09 -6.20 -7.96
N ARG A 164 -1.35 -7.11 -7.32
CA ARG A 164 -0.13 -7.66 -7.90
C ARG A 164 -0.46 -8.54 -9.11
N LEU A 165 -1.56 -9.30 -9.06
CA LEU A 165 -2.06 -10.07 -10.19
C LEU A 165 -2.62 -9.18 -11.31
N VAL A 166 -3.39 -8.13 -10.99
CA VAL A 166 -3.82 -7.13 -11.99
C VAL A 166 -2.61 -6.48 -12.66
N TRP A 167 -1.55 -6.18 -11.90
CA TRP A 167 -0.30 -5.67 -12.46
C TRP A 167 0.32 -6.67 -13.45
N VAL A 168 0.40 -7.96 -13.10
CA VAL A 168 0.89 -9.04 -13.99
C VAL A 168 0.11 -9.05 -15.31
N LEU A 169 -1.22 -9.07 -15.26
CA LEU A 169 -2.07 -9.11 -16.47
C LEU A 169 -1.91 -7.88 -17.36
N THR A 170 -1.48 -6.75 -16.80
CA THR A 170 -1.28 -5.50 -17.56
C THR A 170 0.13 -5.35 -18.13
N HIS A 171 1.11 -6.09 -17.60
CA HIS A 171 2.52 -5.96 -18.00
C HIS A 171 3.06 -7.17 -18.77
N TYR A 172 2.55 -8.38 -18.50
CA TYR A 172 2.97 -9.60 -19.20
C TYR A 172 1.94 -10.00 -20.25
N THR A 173 2.22 -9.67 -21.52
CA THR A 173 1.33 -9.97 -22.66
C THR A 173 1.08 -11.47 -22.82
N GLN A 174 2.10 -12.29 -22.60
CA GLN A 174 2.01 -13.76 -22.63
C GLN A 174 0.98 -14.34 -21.63
N VAL A 175 0.82 -13.71 -20.46
CA VAL A 175 -0.21 -14.12 -19.48
C VAL A 175 -1.60 -13.81 -20.03
N ARG A 176 -1.76 -12.66 -20.69
CA ARG A 176 -3.04 -12.26 -21.29
C ARG A 176 -3.42 -13.18 -22.44
N GLU A 177 -2.47 -13.51 -23.32
CA GLU A 177 -2.66 -14.45 -24.42
C GLU A 177 -3.06 -15.83 -23.89
N ALA A 178 -2.35 -16.36 -22.89
CA ALA A 178 -2.70 -17.63 -22.26
C ALA A 178 -4.08 -17.62 -21.57
N ILE A 179 -4.52 -16.48 -21.02
CA ILE A 179 -5.88 -16.31 -20.48
C ILE A 179 -6.91 -16.41 -21.61
N ASP A 180 -6.69 -15.68 -22.70
CA ASP A 180 -7.64 -15.64 -23.82
C ASP A 180 -7.71 -17.02 -24.53
N GLU A 181 -6.64 -17.83 -24.48
CA GLU A 181 -6.62 -19.24 -24.92
C GLU A 181 -7.19 -20.24 -23.89
N GLY A 182 -7.47 -19.82 -22.66
CA GLY A 182 -7.90 -20.71 -21.57
C GLY A 182 -6.78 -21.60 -20.98
N ASN A 183 -5.52 -21.30 -21.29
CA ASN A 183 -4.34 -22.07 -20.88
C ASN A 183 -3.60 -21.47 -19.68
N CYS A 184 -4.02 -20.33 -19.13
CA CYS A 184 -3.38 -19.75 -17.95
C CYS A 184 -3.84 -20.40 -16.64
N CYS A 185 -2.88 -20.74 -15.79
CA CYS A 185 -3.10 -21.06 -14.38
C CYS A 185 -2.54 -19.95 -13.50
N PHE A 186 -3.25 -19.64 -12.42
CA PHE A 186 -2.76 -18.85 -11.30
C PHE A 186 -2.59 -19.75 -10.08
N GLY A 187 -1.63 -19.44 -9.22
CA GLY A 187 -1.51 -20.10 -7.93
C GLY A 187 -0.51 -19.44 -7.00
N THR A 188 -0.80 -19.52 -5.71
CA THR A 188 0.20 -19.37 -4.64
C THR A 188 1.20 -20.52 -4.69
N ILE A 189 2.28 -20.44 -3.89
CA ILE A 189 3.38 -21.43 -3.90
C ILE A 189 2.84 -22.86 -3.74
N ASP A 190 1.90 -23.07 -2.83
CA ASP A 190 1.26 -24.37 -2.59
C ASP A 190 0.60 -24.95 -3.84
N SER A 191 -0.19 -24.14 -4.55
CA SER A 191 -0.90 -24.57 -5.75
C SER A 191 0.05 -24.94 -6.88
N TRP A 192 1.14 -24.17 -7.01
CA TRP A 192 2.19 -24.47 -7.97
C TRP A 192 2.97 -25.75 -7.59
N LEU A 193 3.28 -25.95 -6.31
CA LEU A 193 3.94 -27.16 -5.84
C LEU A 193 3.06 -28.40 -6.07
N LEU A 194 1.76 -28.33 -5.76
CA LEU A 194 0.81 -29.40 -6.09
C LEU A 194 0.83 -29.73 -7.58
N PHE A 195 0.79 -28.70 -8.43
CA PHE A 195 0.87 -28.88 -9.89
C PHE A 195 2.19 -29.56 -10.30
N LYS A 196 3.33 -29.15 -9.75
CA LYS A 196 4.65 -29.74 -10.07
C LYS A 196 4.79 -31.17 -9.55
N LEU A 197 4.38 -31.42 -8.31
CA LEU A 197 4.48 -32.73 -7.65
C LEU A 197 3.57 -33.77 -8.32
N THR A 198 2.41 -33.34 -8.82
CA THR A 198 1.47 -34.21 -9.54
C THR A 198 1.64 -34.16 -11.06
N LYS A 199 2.74 -33.57 -11.58
CA LYS A 199 3.00 -33.39 -13.03
C LYS A 199 1.82 -32.82 -13.83
N GLY A 200 1.13 -31.85 -13.26
CA GLY A 200 0.04 -31.11 -13.90
C GLY A 200 -1.34 -31.75 -13.77
N HIS A 201 -1.46 -32.89 -13.09
CA HIS A 201 -2.75 -33.53 -12.86
C HIS A 201 -3.65 -32.75 -11.90
N LEU A 202 -3.08 -31.97 -10.97
CA LEU A 202 -3.83 -31.22 -9.98
C LEU A 202 -3.50 -29.72 -9.98
N HIS A 203 -4.53 -28.89 -10.15
CA HIS A 203 -4.48 -27.45 -9.98
C HIS A 203 -5.45 -27.05 -8.85
N ALA A 204 -4.96 -27.16 -7.62
CA ALA A 204 -5.74 -26.95 -6.40
C ALA A 204 -4.98 -26.07 -5.39
N THR A 205 -5.67 -25.61 -4.36
CA THR A 205 -5.14 -24.91 -3.18
C THR A 205 -6.05 -25.22 -1.99
N ASP A 206 -5.65 -24.86 -0.78
CA ASP A 206 -6.51 -25.00 0.40
C ASP A 206 -7.20 -23.67 0.79
N TYR A 207 -8.19 -23.75 1.67
CA TYR A 207 -8.92 -22.57 2.15
C TYR A 207 -8.05 -21.55 2.87
N SER A 208 -7.02 -21.98 3.61
CA SER A 208 -6.14 -21.07 4.35
C SER A 208 -5.29 -20.21 3.40
N ASN A 209 -4.65 -20.82 2.39
CA ASN A 209 -3.92 -20.09 1.35
C ASN A 209 -4.88 -19.22 0.51
N ALA A 210 -6.02 -19.76 0.07
CA ALA A 210 -6.99 -19.01 -0.72
C ALA A 210 -7.48 -17.74 0.01
N SER A 211 -7.82 -17.85 1.30
CA SER A 211 -8.33 -16.71 2.11
C SER A 211 -7.32 -15.56 2.25
N SER A 212 -6.01 -15.85 2.16
CA SER A 212 -4.93 -14.86 2.25
C SER A 212 -4.73 -14.04 0.97
N THR A 213 -5.37 -14.42 -0.15
CA THR A 213 -5.16 -13.75 -1.45
C THR A 213 -5.78 -12.37 -1.55
N GLY A 214 -6.79 -12.05 -0.74
CA GLY A 214 -7.61 -10.85 -0.87
C GLY A 214 -8.61 -10.88 -2.04
N ILE A 215 -8.77 -12.03 -2.70
CA ILE A 215 -9.76 -12.27 -3.77
C ILE A 215 -10.80 -13.30 -3.33
N PHE A 216 -10.42 -14.24 -2.48
CA PHE A 216 -11.32 -15.25 -1.92
C PHE A 216 -12.31 -14.65 -0.90
N ASP A 217 -13.58 -15.01 -1.00
CA ASP A 217 -14.60 -14.61 -0.02
C ASP A 217 -14.72 -15.67 1.07
N SER A 218 -14.08 -15.41 2.22
CA SER A 218 -14.10 -16.30 3.39
C SER A 218 -15.50 -16.55 3.97
N TYR A 219 -16.50 -15.71 3.67
CA TYR A 219 -17.87 -15.92 4.14
C TYR A 219 -18.65 -16.87 3.23
N GLN A 220 -18.38 -16.82 1.92
CA GLN A 220 -19.02 -17.69 0.93
C GLN A 220 -18.20 -18.96 0.65
N MET A 221 -16.96 -19.00 1.11
CA MET A 221 -16.01 -20.09 0.89
C MET A 221 -15.78 -20.35 -0.61
N CYS A 222 -15.66 -19.29 -1.41
CA CYS A 222 -15.39 -19.36 -2.84
C CYS A 222 -14.61 -18.14 -3.36
N TRP A 223 -14.05 -18.25 -4.57
CA TRP A 223 -13.45 -17.10 -5.27
C TRP A 223 -14.50 -16.01 -5.52
N SER A 224 -14.23 -14.77 -5.11
CA SER A 224 -15.21 -13.69 -5.21
C SER A 224 -15.45 -13.28 -6.66
N GLY A 225 -16.62 -13.62 -7.20
CA GLY A 225 -17.04 -13.16 -8.52
C GLY A 225 -17.20 -11.64 -8.59
N PHE A 226 -17.63 -11.01 -7.49
CA PHE A 226 -17.74 -9.55 -7.40
C PHE A 226 -16.38 -8.86 -7.53
N LEU A 227 -15.38 -9.25 -6.71
CA LEU A 227 -14.04 -8.66 -6.79
C LEU A 227 -13.38 -8.98 -8.12
N SER A 228 -13.51 -10.23 -8.60
CA SER A 228 -12.95 -10.65 -9.89
C SER A 228 -13.52 -9.82 -11.04
N SER A 229 -14.84 -9.60 -11.10
CA SER A 229 -15.45 -8.72 -12.10
C SER A 229 -15.03 -7.26 -11.93
N LEU A 230 -14.92 -6.77 -10.69
CA LEU A 230 -14.55 -5.39 -10.40
C LEU A 230 -13.15 -5.04 -10.93
N VAL A 231 -12.20 -5.96 -10.80
CA VAL A 231 -10.81 -5.76 -11.26
C VAL A 231 -10.48 -6.49 -12.57
N SER A 232 -11.50 -7.03 -13.26
CA SER A 232 -11.37 -7.72 -14.56
C SER A 232 -10.42 -8.94 -14.52
N LEU A 233 -10.48 -9.72 -13.43
CA LEU A 233 -9.81 -11.01 -13.31
C LEU A 233 -10.76 -12.15 -13.73
N PRO A 234 -10.37 -13.02 -14.67
CA PRO A 234 -11.20 -14.16 -15.06
C PRO A 234 -11.21 -15.22 -13.96
N LEU A 235 -12.38 -15.77 -13.61
CA LEU A 235 -12.46 -16.81 -12.57
C LEU A 235 -11.77 -18.13 -12.97
N SER A 236 -11.61 -18.38 -14.27
CA SER A 236 -11.07 -19.63 -14.83
C SER A 236 -9.59 -19.88 -14.54
N ILE A 237 -8.82 -18.85 -14.16
CA ILE A 237 -7.38 -19.02 -13.86
C ILE A 237 -7.15 -19.53 -12.43
N PHE A 238 -8.13 -19.38 -11.54
CA PHE A 238 -7.94 -19.73 -10.13
C PHE A 238 -8.01 -21.23 -9.90
N PRO A 239 -7.22 -21.77 -8.95
CA PRO A 239 -7.24 -23.19 -8.61
C PRO A 239 -8.56 -23.58 -7.93
N LYS A 240 -8.88 -24.87 -7.97
CA LYS A 240 -9.94 -25.44 -7.12
C LYS A 240 -9.53 -25.31 -5.65
N VAL A 241 -10.45 -24.89 -4.79
CA VAL A 241 -10.19 -24.77 -3.35
C VAL A 241 -10.72 -26.00 -2.63
N GLU A 242 -9.82 -26.74 -1.99
CA GLU A 242 -10.12 -27.95 -1.25
C GLU A 242 -9.95 -27.75 0.26
N ASN A 243 -10.40 -28.75 1.03
CA ASN A 243 -10.15 -28.81 2.45
C ASN A 243 -8.64 -28.80 2.75
N THR A 244 -8.27 -28.28 3.91
CA THR A 244 -6.87 -28.21 4.35
C THR A 244 -6.28 -29.60 4.58
N GLY A 245 -7.06 -30.49 5.21
CA GLY A 245 -6.84 -31.93 5.15
C GLY A 245 -7.65 -32.51 3.99
N HIS A 246 -6.96 -32.99 2.96
CA HIS A 246 -7.55 -33.57 1.76
C HIS A 246 -6.53 -34.46 1.05
N ASP A 247 -7.01 -35.46 0.31
CA ASP A 247 -6.17 -36.22 -0.61
C ASP A 247 -5.90 -35.37 -1.86
N PHE A 248 -4.77 -34.65 -1.85
CA PHE A 248 -4.29 -33.87 -2.99
C PHE A 248 -3.56 -34.76 -4.03
N GLY A 249 -3.88 -36.06 -4.06
CA GLY A 249 -3.19 -37.05 -4.85
C GLY A 249 -1.84 -37.41 -4.26
N SER A 250 -0.95 -37.90 -5.12
CA SER A 250 0.41 -38.30 -4.70
C SER A 250 1.46 -37.68 -5.60
N THR A 251 2.66 -37.56 -5.06
CA THR A 251 3.84 -37.17 -5.83
C THR A 251 4.08 -38.19 -6.95
N ASP A 252 4.46 -37.71 -8.14
CA ASP A 252 4.81 -38.58 -9.24
C ASP A 252 6.08 -39.39 -8.89
N PRO A 253 6.09 -40.73 -9.08
CA PRO A 253 7.21 -41.58 -8.69
C PRO A 253 8.56 -41.19 -9.30
N SER A 254 8.59 -40.50 -10.46
CA SER A 254 9.85 -40.06 -11.05
C SER A 254 10.57 -38.96 -10.26
N ILE A 255 9.89 -38.30 -9.31
CA ILE A 255 10.45 -37.22 -8.52
C ILE A 255 11.30 -37.78 -7.36
N PHE A 256 10.73 -38.73 -6.60
CA PHE A 256 11.35 -39.30 -5.39
C PHE A 256 11.64 -40.81 -5.48
N GLY A 257 11.40 -41.44 -6.62
CA GLY A 257 11.52 -42.89 -6.83
C GLY A 257 10.31 -43.69 -6.33
N VAL A 258 9.45 -43.06 -5.50
CA VAL A 258 8.22 -43.64 -4.96
C VAL A 258 7.12 -42.58 -4.94
N SER A 259 5.87 -43.03 -4.98
CA SER A 259 4.69 -42.18 -4.78
C SER A 259 4.51 -41.87 -3.30
N ILE A 260 4.43 -40.59 -2.96
CA ILE A 260 4.16 -40.12 -1.58
C ILE A 260 2.80 -39.39 -1.59
N PRO A 261 1.81 -39.82 -0.80
CA PRO A 261 0.53 -39.14 -0.71
C PRO A 261 0.68 -37.73 -0.14
N ILE A 262 0.00 -36.74 -0.74
CA ILE A 262 0.00 -35.35 -0.28
C ILE A 262 -1.33 -35.11 0.44
N MET A 263 -1.27 -34.99 1.76
CA MET A 263 -2.46 -35.09 2.62
C MET A 263 -2.78 -33.79 3.38
N SER A 264 -1.90 -32.80 3.27
CA SER A 264 -2.15 -31.47 3.80
C SER A 264 -1.43 -30.42 2.98
N VAL A 265 -2.15 -29.33 2.73
CA VAL A 265 -1.61 -28.07 2.23
C VAL A 265 -2.20 -26.96 3.08
N MET A 266 -1.37 -26.10 3.67
CA MET A 266 -1.85 -25.01 4.52
C MET A 266 -0.93 -23.78 4.44
N ALA A 267 -1.47 -22.60 4.69
CA ALA A 267 -0.69 -21.39 4.89
C ALA A 267 0.17 -21.48 6.16
N ASP A 268 1.38 -20.92 6.12
CA ASP A 268 2.38 -20.99 7.19
C ASP A 268 1.88 -20.52 8.57
N GLN A 269 1.19 -19.38 8.65
CA GLN A 269 0.71 -18.85 9.94
C GLN A 269 -0.39 -19.72 10.55
N GLN A 270 -1.30 -20.21 9.72
CA GLN A 270 -2.35 -21.15 10.10
C GLN A 270 -1.75 -22.51 10.50
N ALA A 271 -0.73 -22.97 9.79
CA ALA A 271 -0.02 -24.20 10.11
C ALA A 271 0.68 -24.08 11.45
N ALA A 272 1.37 -22.96 11.72
CA ALA A 272 1.97 -22.71 13.03
C ALA A 272 0.92 -22.69 14.14
N MET A 273 -0.24 -22.06 13.91
CA MET A 273 -1.33 -22.07 14.88
C MET A 273 -1.87 -23.49 15.16
N PHE A 274 -1.94 -24.34 14.14
CA PHE A 274 -2.33 -25.74 14.27
C PHE A 274 -1.26 -26.56 15.02
N GLY A 275 0.01 -26.38 14.67
CA GLY A 275 1.15 -27.04 15.34
C GLY A 275 1.26 -26.68 16.82
N GLU A 276 0.91 -25.44 17.16
CA GLU A 276 0.81 -24.94 18.53
C GLU A 276 -0.42 -25.45 19.30
N CYS A 277 -1.24 -26.28 18.67
CA CYS A 277 -2.48 -26.82 19.23
C CYS A 277 -3.44 -25.73 19.70
N CYS A 278 -3.52 -24.61 18.97
CA CYS A 278 -4.46 -23.51 19.22
C CYS A 278 -5.85 -23.80 18.63
N PHE A 279 -6.44 -24.92 19.04
CA PHE A 279 -7.67 -25.45 18.44
C PHE A 279 -8.94 -24.80 18.98
N ASP A 280 -8.88 -24.19 20.17
CA ASP A 280 -10.06 -23.74 20.89
C ASP A 280 -10.34 -22.25 20.62
N VAL A 281 -11.62 -21.87 20.68
CA VAL A 281 -12.05 -20.48 20.49
C VAL A 281 -11.42 -19.60 21.58
N GLY A 282 -10.74 -18.53 21.16
CA GLY A 282 -10.01 -17.65 22.07
C GLY A 282 -8.53 -18.00 22.24
N ASP A 283 -8.05 -19.09 21.65
CA ASP A 283 -6.62 -19.35 21.54
C ASP A 283 -5.99 -18.30 20.61
N VAL A 284 -4.91 -17.69 21.09
CA VAL A 284 -4.16 -16.64 20.39
C VAL A 284 -2.76 -17.11 20.10
N LYS A 285 -2.28 -16.79 18.91
CA LYS A 285 -0.90 -17.01 18.49
C LYS A 285 -0.32 -15.70 17.97
N ILE A 286 0.90 -15.38 18.39
CA ILE A 286 1.60 -14.15 18.02
C ILE A 286 2.94 -14.52 17.38
N THR A 287 3.10 -14.19 16.11
CA THR A 287 4.36 -14.37 15.40
C THR A 287 5.09 -13.05 15.28
N MET A 288 6.25 -12.95 15.93
CA MET A 288 7.10 -11.76 15.90
C MET A 288 8.30 -11.99 14.99
N GLY A 289 8.07 -11.84 13.68
CA GLY A 289 9.08 -11.89 12.63
C GLY A 289 9.48 -10.49 12.16
N THR A 290 9.57 -10.30 10.83
CA THR A 290 9.76 -8.95 10.23
C THR A 290 8.67 -7.98 10.68
N GLY A 291 7.44 -8.45 10.81
CA GLY A 291 6.33 -7.79 11.49
C GLY A 291 5.74 -8.71 12.57
N THR A 292 4.75 -8.21 13.31
CA THR A 292 3.92 -9.01 14.22
C THR A 292 2.61 -9.38 13.53
N PHE A 293 2.27 -10.66 13.55
CA PHE A 293 0.94 -11.18 13.21
C PHE A 293 0.33 -11.78 14.47
N MET A 294 -0.87 -11.32 14.83
CA MET A 294 -1.61 -11.78 16.01
C MET A 294 -2.92 -12.40 15.54
N ASP A 295 -2.99 -13.72 15.61
CA ASP A 295 -4.14 -14.52 15.19
C ASP A 295 -4.95 -14.97 16.40
N ILE A 296 -6.27 -14.85 16.32
CA ILE A 296 -7.21 -15.44 17.29
C ILE A 296 -8.14 -16.42 16.60
N ASN A 297 -8.35 -17.57 17.23
CA ASN A 297 -9.32 -18.56 16.79
C ASN A 297 -10.74 -18.06 17.12
N THR A 298 -11.56 -17.89 16.08
CA THR A 298 -12.95 -17.40 16.20
C THR A 298 -13.98 -18.51 16.03
N GLY A 299 -13.54 -19.77 15.97
CA GLY A 299 -14.39 -20.95 15.82
C GLY A 299 -15.01 -21.05 14.43
N SER A 300 -16.25 -21.53 14.36
CA SER A 300 -16.94 -21.85 13.11
C SER A 300 -17.56 -20.67 12.37
N LYS A 301 -17.36 -19.43 12.84
CA LYS A 301 -17.91 -18.22 12.22
C LYS A 301 -16.81 -17.21 11.94
N PRO A 302 -16.76 -16.64 10.71
CA PRO A 302 -15.81 -15.59 10.40
C PRO A 302 -16.13 -14.33 11.21
N HIS A 303 -15.11 -13.76 11.84
CA HIS A 303 -15.26 -12.50 12.55
C HIS A 303 -15.32 -11.33 11.56
N THR A 304 -16.32 -10.47 11.72
CA THR A 304 -16.50 -9.30 10.85
C THR A 304 -15.91 -8.07 11.50
N SER A 305 -14.69 -7.71 11.07
CA SER A 305 -13.97 -6.56 11.61
C SER A 305 -14.32 -5.24 10.94
N VAL A 306 -14.35 -4.19 11.74
CA VAL A 306 -14.45 -2.77 11.42
C VAL A 306 -13.26 -1.96 11.99
N ALA A 307 -12.41 -2.58 12.84
CA ALA A 307 -11.21 -1.99 13.41
C ALA A 307 -9.92 -2.39 12.65
N GLY A 308 -10.01 -3.33 11.71
CA GLY A 308 -8.92 -3.68 10.79
C GLY A 308 -8.33 -5.09 10.97
N LEU A 309 -8.96 -5.96 11.77
CA LEU A 309 -8.61 -7.39 11.78
C LEU A 309 -9.06 -8.04 10.47
N TYR A 310 -8.21 -8.86 9.87
CA TYR A 310 -8.49 -9.52 8.62
C TYR A 310 -9.12 -10.90 8.86
N PRO A 311 -10.27 -11.22 8.25
CA PRO A 311 -10.93 -12.52 8.41
C PRO A 311 -10.26 -13.58 7.54
N LEU A 312 -9.64 -14.57 8.17
CA LEU A 312 -8.98 -15.70 7.51
C LEU A 312 -9.75 -16.99 7.77
N VAL A 313 -9.58 -17.95 6.87
CA VAL A 313 -9.86 -19.35 7.19
C VAL A 313 -8.59 -19.90 7.85
N GLY A 314 -8.75 -20.42 9.06
CA GLY A 314 -7.68 -21.12 9.78
C GLY A 314 -7.42 -22.45 9.09
N TRP A 315 -8.42 -23.32 9.10
CA TRP A 315 -8.37 -24.60 8.40
C TRP A 315 -9.76 -25.15 8.18
N LYS A 316 -9.87 -26.07 7.24
CA LYS A 316 -11.03 -26.93 7.07
C LYS A 316 -10.62 -28.39 7.03
N ILE A 317 -11.07 -29.16 8.01
CA ILE A 317 -10.73 -30.59 8.16
C ILE A 317 -12.05 -31.35 8.24
N GLY A 318 -12.30 -32.25 7.29
CA GLY A 318 -13.61 -32.88 7.11
C GLY A 318 -14.73 -31.85 6.97
N SER A 319 -15.73 -31.90 7.85
CA SER A 319 -16.85 -30.96 7.90
C SER A 319 -16.59 -29.71 8.75
N GLU A 320 -15.54 -29.72 9.56
CA GLU A 320 -15.25 -28.63 10.48
C GLU A 320 -14.48 -27.51 9.78
N VAL A 321 -14.98 -26.28 9.93
CA VAL A 321 -14.31 -25.07 9.49
C VAL A 321 -13.94 -24.24 10.71
N VAL A 322 -12.68 -23.83 10.80
CA VAL A 322 -12.20 -22.88 11.81
C VAL A 322 -11.76 -21.61 11.12
N TYR A 323 -12.24 -20.48 11.63
CA TYR A 323 -11.87 -19.14 11.18
C TYR A 323 -10.93 -18.47 12.16
N LEU A 324 -10.10 -17.57 11.63
CA LEU A 324 -9.21 -16.72 12.42
C LEU A 324 -9.53 -15.25 12.13
N ALA A 325 -9.22 -14.40 13.10
CA ALA A 325 -9.09 -12.97 12.89
C ALA A 325 -7.63 -12.58 13.12
N GLU A 326 -7.00 -11.99 12.11
CA GLU A 326 -5.59 -11.59 12.16
C GLU A 326 -5.47 -10.09 12.34
N GLY A 327 -4.73 -9.65 13.36
CA GLY A 327 -4.22 -8.30 13.47
C GLY A 327 -2.76 -8.25 13.05
N ASN A 328 -2.37 -7.28 12.24
CA ASN A 328 -0.97 -7.11 11.84
C ASN A 328 -0.38 -5.78 12.37
N ALA A 329 0.88 -5.84 12.76
CA ALA A 329 1.74 -4.67 12.94
C ALA A 329 3.00 -4.89 12.11
N ALA A 330 3.26 -3.98 11.18
CA ALA A 330 4.52 -3.99 10.44
C ALA A 330 5.68 -3.59 11.36
N ASP A 331 6.88 -3.77 10.82
CA ASP A 331 8.12 -3.19 11.34
C ASP A 331 8.62 -3.68 12.71
N THR A 332 8.13 -4.82 13.22
CA THR A 332 8.63 -5.45 14.46
C THR A 332 10.12 -5.83 14.37
N GLY A 333 10.46 -6.84 13.57
CA GLY A 333 11.85 -7.24 13.34
C GLY A 333 12.61 -6.24 12.48
N THR A 334 11.92 -5.48 11.62
CA THR A 334 12.53 -4.39 10.85
C THR A 334 13.12 -3.32 11.76
N ALA A 335 12.43 -2.92 12.83
CA ALA A 335 12.94 -1.95 13.80
C ALA A 335 14.22 -2.42 14.48
N ILE A 336 14.30 -3.69 14.88
CA ILE A 336 15.49 -4.28 15.49
C ILE A 336 16.65 -4.32 14.48
N LYS A 337 16.40 -4.76 13.24
CA LYS A 337 17.42 -4.74 12.18
C LYS A 337 17.89 -3.33 11.84
N TRP A 338 16.98 -2.35 11.85
CA TRP A 338 17.33 -0.95 11.65
C TRP A 338 18.21 -0.42 12.78
N ALA A 339 17.88 -0.74 14.04
CA ALA A 339 18.67 -0.40 15.21
C ALA A 339 20.09 -0.99 15.14
N GLN A 340 20.21 -2.23 14.67
CA GLN A 340 21.50 -2.87 14.42
C GLN A 340 22.31 -2.13 13.33
N LYS A 341 21.66 -1.71 12.23
CA LYS A 341 22.30 -0.90 11.18
C LYS A 341 22.75 0.48 11.66
N LEU A 342 22.14 1.02 12.72
CA LEU A 342 22.57 2.24 13.39
C LEU A 342 23.69 2.01 14.41
N GLU A 343 24.23 0.80 14.50
CA GLU A 343 25.30 0.44 15.43
C GLU A 343 24.94 0.73 16.90
N LEU A 344 23.64 0.59 17.23
CA LEU A 344 23.18 0.64 18.62
C LEU A 344 23.62 -0.60 19.41
N PHE A 345 23.75 -1.74 18.72
CA PHE A 345 24.23 -3.02 19.23
C PHE A 345 24.80 -3.84 18.06
N SER A 346 25.68 -4.78 18.35
CA SER A 346 26.31 -5.67 17.35
C SER A 346 25.55 -6.98 17.22
N ASP A 347 25.17 -7.58 18.34
CA ASP A 347 24.47 -8.85 18.39
C ASP A 347 23.06 -8.66 18.97
N VAL A 348 22.03 -9.10 18.23
CA VAL A 348 20.62 -9.01 18.68
C VAL A 348 20.42 -9.70 20.04
N ARG A 349 21.21 -10.73 20.37
CA ARG A 349 21.11 -11.46 21.65
C ARG A 349 21.45 -10.59 22.86
N GLU A 350 22.25 -9.54 22.69
CA GLU A 350 22.65 -8.66 23.79
C GLU A 350 21.56 -7.64 24.16
N THR A 351 20.58 -7.42 23.27
CA THR A 351 19.56 -6.37 23.42
C THR A 351 18.68 -6.53 24.65
N SER A 352 18.40 -7.78 25.08
CA SER A 352 17.66 -8.05 26.32
C SER A 352 18.44 -7.56 27.55
N ALA A 353 19.72 -7.93 27.65
CA ALA A 353 20.59 -7.49 28.74
C ALA A 353 20.78 -5.97 28.75
N MET A 354 20.89 -5.33 27.57
CA MET A 354 20.96 -3.87 27.44
C MET A 354 19.69 -3.18 27.95
N ALA A 355 18.51 -3.74 27.68
CA ALA A 355 17.25 -3.18 28.18
C ALA A 355 17.12 -3.29 29.71
N TYR A 356 17.62 -4.38 30.29
CA TYR A 356 17.69 -4.56 31.74
C TYR A 356 18.82 -3.77 32.41
N SER A 357 19.82 -3.28 31.68
CA SER A 357 20.92 -2.49 32.26
C SER A 357 20.52 -1.07 32.68
N VAL A 358 19.31 -0.64 32.31
CA VAL A 358 18.71 0.66 32.63
C VAL A 358 17.34 0.42 33.27
N SER A 359 16.89 1.31 34.16
CA SER A 359 15.60 1.17 34.85
C SER A 359 14.41 1.50 33.94
N ASP A 360 14.59 2.41 33.00
CA ASP A 360 13.57 2.88 32.05
C ASP A 360 14.20 3.31 30.70
N SER A 361 13.39 3.82 29.78
CA SER A 361 13.81 4.38 28.49
C SER A 361 14.22 5.86 28.55
N ASP A 362 14.41 6.44 29.74
CA ASP A 362 14.63 7.88 29.98
C ASP A 362 13.50 8.77 29.40
N GLY A 363 12.29 8.21 29.29
CA GLY A 363 11.13 8.85 28.66
C GLY A 363 11.16 8.88 27.13
N VAL A 364 12.13 8.21 26.50
CA VAL A 364 12.23 8.09 25.05
C VAL A 364 11.16 7.15 24.53
N CYS A 365 10.38 7.62 23.55
CA CYS A 365 9.36 6.83 22.88
C CYS A 365 9.78 6.58 21.43
N PHE A 366 9.85 5.31 21.04
CA PHE A 366 10.01 4.92 19.64
C PHE A 366 8.68 4.44 19.05
N VAL A 367 8.34 4.90 17.85
CA VAL A 367 7.15 4.47 17.09
C VAL A 367 7.62 3.80 15.79
N PRO A 368 7.54 2.46 15.68
CA PRO A 368 8.00 1.72 14.50
C PRO A 368 6.96 1.79 13.38
N SER A 369 7.03 2.84 12.55
CA SER A 369 6.13 3.03 11.40
C SER A 369 6.90 3.41 10.13
N PHE A 370 7.92 2.62 9.79
CA PHE A 370 8.65 2.76 8.52
C PHE A 370 7.73 2.48 7.32
N SER A 371 6.77 1.59 7.51
CA SER A 371 5.78 1.15 6.52
C SER A 371 4.38 1.75 6.81
N GLY A 372 4.30 2.85 7.56
CA GLY A 372 3.06 3.38 8.12
C GLY A 372 2.52 2.55 9.29
N LEU A 373 1.36 2.94 9.83
CA LEU A 373 0.68 2.25 10.94
C LEU A 373 -0.49 1.41 10.42
N GLN A 374 -0.47 0.11 10.68
CA GLN A 374 -1.57 -0.81 10.33
C GLN A 374 -2.68 -0.77 11.39
N ALA A 375 -3.48 -1.83 11.49
CA ALA A 375 -4.54 -1.92 12.48
C ALA A 375 -4.01 -1.63 13.90
N PRO A 376 -4.81 -0.97 14.75
CA PRO A 376 -6.16 -0.43 14.49
C PRO A 376 -6.19 0.96 13.80
N LEU A 377 -5.04 1.61 13.62
CA LEU A 377 -4.98 3.02 13.22
C LEU A 377 -5.12 3.22 11.70
N ASN A 378 -4.60 2.27 10.91
CA ASN A 378 -4.67 2.26 9.45
C ASN A 378 -4.23 3.58 8.80
N ASP A 379 -3.09 4.12 9.26
CA ASP A 379 -2.48 5.33 8.73
C ASP A 379 -1.22 5.02 7.90
N PRO A 380 -1.35 4.92 6.56
CA PRO A 380 -0.21 4.67 5.69
C PRO A 380 0.73 5.88 5.55
N LYS A 381 0.43 7.03 6.16
CA LYS A 381 1.27 8.24 6.13
C LYS A 381 2.05 8.46 7.43
N ALA A 382 1.88 7.58 8.41
CA ALA A 382 2.64 7.66 9.64
C ALA A 382 4.13 7.44 9.36
N CYS A 383 5.00 8.11 10.12
CA CYS A 383 6.44 7.98 9.97
C CYS A 383 7.11 7.43 11.22
N ALA A 384 8.12 6.58 11.03
CA ALA A 384 8.95 6.14 12.15
C ALA A 384 9.51 7.34 12.92
N SER A 385 9.32 7.33 14.24
CA SER A 385 9.58 8.50 15.09
C SER A 385 10.26 8.11 16.38
N LEU A 386 11.28 8.87 16.77
CA LEU A 386 11.95 8.77 18.06
C LEU A 386 11.78 10.11 18.78
N MET A 387 11.02 10.12 19.88
CA MET A 387 10.63 11.34 20.59
C MET A 387 11.03 11.26 22.06
N GLY A 388 11.26 12.41 22.70
CA GLY A 388 11.60 12.47 24.13
C GLY A 388 13.08 12.32 24.46
N LEU A 389 13.97 12.49 23.46
CA LEU A 389 15.42 12.49 23.69
C LEU A 389 15.86 13.59 24.65
N LYS A 390 16.77 13.24 25.56
CA LYS A 390 17.42 14.15 26.53
C LYS A 390 18.94 14.08 26.38
N PRO A 391 19.69 15.07 26.88
CA PRO A 391 21.15 14.98 26.93
C PRO A 391 21.69 13.77 27.72
N SER A 392 20.89 13.22 28.65
CA SER A 392 21.18 12.00 29.43
C SER A 392 20.92 10.69 28.67
N THR A 393 20.29 10.74 27.50
CA THR A 393 19.88 9.53 26.76
C THR A 393 21.10 8.76 26.26
N THR A 394 21.17 7.46 26.55
CA THR A 394 22.27 6.57 26.18
C THR A 394 21.83 5.56 25.11
N LYS A 395 22.77 4.80 24.54
CA LYS A 395 22.45 3.69 23.63
C LYS A 395 21.49 2.68 24.26
N SER A 396 21.66 2.33 25.54
CA SER A 396 20.77 1.39 26.24
C SER A 396 19.33 1.91 26.37
N HIS A 397 19.15 3.23 26.63
CA HIS A 397 17.82 3.84 26.64
C HIS A 397 17.13 3.74 25.28
N LEU A 398 17.87 3.94 24.18
CA LEU A 398 17.33 3.80 22.82
C LEU A 398 16.94 2.35 22.50
N VAL A 399 17.80 1.38 22.82
CA VAL A 399 17.53 -0.04 22.61
C VAL A 399 16.29 -0.46 23.40
N ARG A 400 16.18 -0.05 24.67
CA ARG A 400 14.99 -0.30 25.49
C ARG A 400 13.74 0.31 24.88
N ALA A 401 13.76 1.58 24.46
CA ALA A 401 12.61 2.24 23.84
C ALA A 401 12.13 1.50 22.57
N ILE A 402 13.06 0.95 21.77
CA ILE A 402 12.75 0.16 20.59
C ILE A 402 12.06 -1.16 20.98
N LEU A 403 12.58 -1.89 21.97
CA LEU A 403 11.97 -3.14 22.44
C LEU A 403 10.62 -2.90 23.13
N GLU A 404 10.50 -1.86 23.96
CA GLU A 404 9.23 -1.42 24.57
C GLU A 404 8.18 -1.14 23.49
N SER A 405 8.56 -0.49 22.39
CA SER A 405 7.64 -0.20 21.29
C SER A 405 7.02 -1.46 20.67
N VAL A 406 7.76 -2.57 20.62
CA VAL A 406 7.24 -3.86 20.13
C VAL A 406 6.14 -4.37 21.07
N ALA A 407 6.41 -4.37 22.38
CA ALA A 407 5.43 -4.79 23.38
C ALA A 407 4.20 -3.86 23.40
N PHE A 408 4.38 -2.55 23.24
CA PHE A 408 3.27 -1.59 23.15
C PHE A 408 2.42 -1.78 21.89
N ARG A 409 3.04 -2.08 20.73
CA ARG A 409 2.30 -2.46 19.52
C ARG A 409 1.53 -3.77 19.70
N ASN A 410 2.12 -4.77 20.36
CA ASN A 410 1.42 -6.02 20.71
C ASN A 410 0.21 -5.73 21.59
N LYS A 411 0.37 -4.89 22.62
CA LYS A 411 -0.72 -4.47 23.53
C LYS A 411 -1.85 -3.78 22.79
N GLN A 412 -1.53 -2.89 21.84
CA GLN A 412 -2.53 -2.21 21.04
C GLN A 412 -3.34 -3.16 20.15
N LEU A 413 -2.69 -4.16 19.53
CA LEU A 413 -3.38 -5.21 18.77
C LEU A 413 -4.26 -6.07 19.69
N TYR A 414 -3.72 -6.49 20.82
CA TYR A 414 -4.43 -7.30 21.82
C TYR A 414 -5.71 -6.63 22.33
N GLU A 415 -5.64 -5.34 22.68
CA GLU A 415 -6.83 -4.60 23.13
C GLU A 415 -7.86 -4.39 22.02
N THR A 416 -7.40 -4.18 20.78
CA THR A 416 -8.28 -4.09 19.61
C THR A 416 -9.01 -5.41 19.42
N MET A 417 -8.27 -6.52 19.46
CA MET A 417 -8.77 -7.87 19.32
C MET A 417 -9.82 -8.21 20.37
N LEU A 418 -9.56 -7.97 21.65
CA LEU A 418 -10.52 -8.20 22.73
C LEU A 418 -11.80 -7.38 22.56
N ARG A 419 -11.64 -6.09 22.26
CA ARG A 419 -12.76 -5.15 22.11
C ARG A 419 -13.67 -5.52 20.94
N GLU A 420 -13.07 -5.98 19.85
CA GLU A 420 -13.77 -6.24 18.61
C GLU A 420 -14.40 -7.64 18.58
N THR A 421 -13.62 -8.66 18.91
CA THR A 421 -14.08 -10.06 18.87
C THR A 421 -15.03 -10.38 20.02
N ARG A 422 -14.83 -9.76 21.20
CA ARG A 422 -15.50 -10.09 22.46
C ARG A 422 -15.34 -11.57 22.87
N ILE A 423 -14.29 -12.21 22.36
CA ILE A 423 -13.93 -13.58 22.71
C ILE A 423 -12.94 -13.52 23.88
N PRO A 424 -13.19 -14.24 24.99
CA PRO A 424 -12.23 -14.33 26.08
C PRO A 424 -10.99 -15.11 25.61
N ILE A 425 -9.81 -14.57 25.91
CA ILE A 425 -8.55 -15.22 25.55
C ILE A 425 -8.22 -16.32 26.57
N THR A 426 -8.00 -17.53 26.06
CA THR A 426 -7.77 -18.76 26.82
C THR A 426 -6.28 -19.09 26.92
N LYS A 427 -5.56 -18.99 25.80
CA LYS A 427 -4.15 -19.35 25.66
C LYS A 427 -3.45 -18.33 24.77
N ILE A 428 -2.20 -17.98 25.08
CA ILE A 428 -1.37 -17.11 24.25
C ILE A 428 -0.05 -17.81 23.97
N ARG A 429 0.20 -18.11 22.69
CA ARG A 429 1.43 -18.70 22.18
C ARG A 429 2.21 -17.68 21.39
N VAL A 430 3.53 -17.70 21.50
CA VAL A 430 4.38 -16.73 20.80
C VAL A 430 5.55 -17.42 20.13
N ASP A 431 5.77 -17.09 18.85
CA ASP A 431 6.90 -17.56 18.06
C ASP A 431 7.56 -16.41 17.28
N GLY A 432 8.57 -16.75 16.48
CA GLY A 432 9.31 -15.80 15.63
C GLY A 432 10.62 -15.31 16.24
N GLY A 433 11.51 -14.78 15.39
CA GLY A 433 12.87 -14.43 15.80
C GLY A 433 12.97 -13.33 16.87
N VAL A 434 11.96 -12.46 16.99
CA VAL A 434 11.94 -11.42 18.05
C VAL A 434 11.47 -11.99 19.38
N SER A 435 10.74 -13.11 19.38
CA SER A 435 10.27 -13.73 20.61
C SER A 435 11.40 -14.35 21.45
N SER A 436 12.60 -14.52 20.87
CA SER A 436 13.79 -14.94 21.63
C SER A 436 14.30 -13.87 22.61
N ASN A 437 13.75 -12.65 22.58
CA ASN A 437 14.10 -11.59 23.51
C ASN A 437 13.19 -11.64 24.76
N ASP A 438 13.77 -12.07 25.89
CA ASP A 438 13.02 -12.27 27.14
C ASP A 438 12.42 -10.97 27.70
N PHE A 439 13.08 -9.82 27.51
CA PHE A 439 12.51 -8.52 27.91
C PHE A 439 11.19 -8.23 27.19
N VAL A 440 11.14 -8.46 25.86
CA VAL A 440 9.91 -8.27 25.07
C VAL A 440 8.82 -9.25 25.50
N MET A 441 9.17 -10.51 25.78
CA MET A 441 8.22 -11.52 26.24
C MET A 441 7.62 -11.18 27.60
N GLN A 442 8.48 -10.85 28.57
CA GLN A 442 8.05 -10.49 29.91
C GLN A 442 7.17 -9.24 29.89
N LEU A 443 7.61 -8.17 29.21
CA LEU A 443 6.82 -6.94 29.11
C LEU A 443 5.49 -7.15 28.39
N THR A 444 5.45 -7.99 27.35
CA THR A 444 4.19 -8.33 26.67
C THR A 444 3.22 -9.06 27.62
N SER A 445 3.73 -10.02 28.40
CA SER A 445 2.95 -10.74 29.42
C SER A 445 2.40 -9.79 30.50
N ASP A 446 3.24 -8.89 31.00
CA ASP A 446 2.86 -7.88 32.01
C ASP A 446 1.77 -6.94 31.47
N LEU A 447 1.94 -6.41 30.26
CA LEU A 447 0.96 -5.51 29.63
C LEU A 447 -0.37 -6.22 29.30
N PHE A 448 -0.33 -7.51 28.97
CA PHE A 448 -1.54 -8.28 28.68
C PHE A 448 -2.28 -8.66 29.96
N GLY A 449 -1.56 -8.77 31.09
CA GLY A 449 -2.07 -9.35 32.32
C GLY A 449 -2.40 -10.83 32.16
N LYS A 450 -1.67 -11.54 31.29
CA LYS A 450 -1.90 -12.94 30.92
C LYS A 450 -0.58 -13.66 30.75
N LYS A 451 -0.59 -14.94 31.12
CA LYS A 451 0.51 -15.85 30.87
C LYS A 451 0.73 -16.03 29.36
N ILE A 452 1.98 -16.03 28.95
CA ILE A 452 2.42 -16.23 27.58
C ILE A 452 3.38 -17.43 27.54
N SER A 453 3.19 -18.33 26.59
CA SER A 453 4.08 -19.48 26.39
C SER A 453 4.85 -19.35 25.09
N ARG A 454 6.17 -19.55 25.15
CA ARG A 454 7.08 -19.60 24.01
C ARG A 454 7.61 -21.04 23.87
N PRO A 455 7.38 -21.73 22.75
CA PRO A 455 7.90 -23.08 22.58
C PRO A 455 9.43 -23.09 22.47
N GLN A 456 10.06 -24.17 22.94
CA GLN A 456 11.50 -24.36 22.75
C GLN A 456 11.88 -24.67 21.30
N HIS A 457 10.99 -25.30 20.55
CA HIS A 457 11.18 -25.54 19.11
C HIS A 457 10.53 -24.44 18.28
N HIS A 458 11.26 -23.91 17.30
CA HIS A 458 10.83 -22.73 16.54
C HIS A 458 10.03 -23.06 15.26
N GLU A 459 9.95 -24.34 14.84
CA GLU A 459 9.37 -24.73 13.55
C GLU A 459 7.92 -25.28 13.61
N MET A 460 7.01 -24.49 14.18
CA MET A 460 5.60 -24.89 14.33
C MET A 460 4.84 -25.03 13.01
N SER A 461 5.23 -24.29 11.96
CA SER A 461 4.60 -24.40 10.63
C SER A 461 4.80 -25.78 9.98
N CYS A 462 6.01 -26.36 10.12
CA CYS A 462 6.26 -27.74 9.68
C CYS A 462 5.39 -28.72 10.48
N LEU A 463 5.36 -28.56 11.81
CA LEU A 463 4.65 -29.46 12.70
C LEU A 463 3.13 -29.44 12.44
N GLY A 464 2.53 -28.27 12.23
CA GLY A 464 1.10 -28.16 11.94
C GLY A 464 0.70 -28.83 10.63
N ALA A 465 1.48 -28.64 9.55
CA ALA A 465 1.23 -29.33 8.28
C ALA A 465 1.44 -30.86 8.41
N ALA A 466 2.41 -31.30 9.21
CA ALA A 466 2.60 -32.71 9.54
C ALA A 466 1.39 -33.27 10.29
N PHE A 467 0.90 -32.56 11.32
CA PHE A 467 -0.25 -32.98 12.10
C PHE A 467 -1.51 -33.13 11.27
N VAL A 468 -1.81 -32.19 10.37
CA VAL A 468 -2.99 -32.33 9.49
C VAL A 468 -2.81 -33.51 8.54
N ALA A 469 -1.66 -33.64 7.87
CA ALA A 469 -1.41 -34.79 6.99
C ALA A 469 -1.50 -36.13 7.74
N GLY A 470 -0.97 -36.18 8.96
CA GLY A 470 -1.00 -37.34 9.82
C GLY A 470 -2.39 -37.67 10.37
N LEU A 471 -3.25 -36.67 10.61
CA LEU A 471 -4.66 -36.90 10.97
C LEU A 471 -5.43 -37.52 9.78
N GLU A 472 -5.20 -37.03 8.56
CA GLU A 472 -5.89 -37.52 7.35
C GLU A 472 -5.54 -38.98 7.01
N VAL A 473 -4.28 -39.40 7.21
CA VAL A 473 -3.87 -40.81 7.00
C VAL A 473 -4.04 -41.70 8.24
N GLY A 474 -4.54 -41.14 9.35
CA GLY A 474 -4.70 -41.86 10.61
C GLY A 474 -3.38 -42.22 11.31
N PHE A 475 -2.29 -41.50 10.98
CA PHE A 475 -1.02 -41.59 11.67
C PHE A 475 -1.16 -41.13 13.14
N TRP A 476 -1.87 -40.02 13.34
CA TRP A 476 -2.45 -39.60 14.62
C TRP A 476 -3.98 -39.64 14.50
N ARG A 477 -4.68 -39.86 15.60
CA ARG A 477 -6.12 -40.11 15.59
C ARG A 477 -6.96 -38.91 15.96
N THR A 478 -6.51 -38.12 16.94
CA THR A 478 -7.32 -37.01 17.48
C THR A 478 -6.48 -35.80 17.86
N ARG A 479 -7.13 -34.63 17.99
CA ARG A 479 -6.46 -33.40 18.44
C ARG A 479 -5.99 -33.48 19.89
N GLU A 480 -6.66 -34.25 20.73
CA GLU A 480 -6.27 -34.50 22.11
C GLU A 480 -4.98 -35.33 22.18
N GLU A 481 -4.75 -36.22 21.21
CA GLU A 481 -3.46 -36.90 21.06
C GLU A 481 -2.37 -35.88 20.72
N LEU A 482 -2.61 -34.98 19.76
CA LEU A 482 -1.65 -33.94 19.38
C LEU A 482 -1.29 -33.00 20.54
N LYS A 483 -2.27 -32.59 21.36
CA LYS A 483 -2.04 -31.77 22.56
C LYS A 483 -1.06 -32.42 23.55
N LYS A 484 -1.00 -33.75 23.62
CA LYS A 484 -0.07 -34.49 24.50
C LYS A 484 1.34 -34.60 23.93
N LEU A 485 1.51 -34.36 22.63
CA LEU A 485 2.80 -34.38 21.93
C LEU A 485 3.52 -33.02 21.99
N GLN A 486 2.87 -31.99 22.55
CA GLN A 486 3.44 -30.67 22.68
C GLN A 486 4.67 -30.71 23.61
N SER A 487 5.76 -30.08 23.17
CA SER A 487 7.02 -29.98 23.92
C SER A 487 6.90 -29.03 25.11
N ALA A 488 7.90 -29.05 26.00
CA ALA A 488 8.02 -28.05 27.05
C ALA A 488 8.17 -26.64 26.46
N ASP A 489 7.59 -25.65 27.15
CA ASP A 489 7.63 -24.24 26.78
C ASP A 489 8.30 -23.41 27.87
N ASP A 490 8.91 -22.30 27.46
CA ASP A 490 9.21 -21.22 28.38
C ASP A 490 7.92 -20.46 28.67
N GLU A 491 7.66 -20.20 29.95
CA GLU A 491 6.45 -19.53 30.40
C GLU A 491 6.76 -18.19 31.05
N PHE A 492 6.13 -17.15 30.53
CA PHE A 492 6.20 -15.80 31.06
C PHE A 492 4.89 -15.52 31.76
N SER A 493 4.95 -15.31 33.07
CA SER A 493 3.79 -14.93 33.87
C SER A 493 3.87 -13.46 34.24
N PRO A 494 2.73 -12.76 34.35
CA PRO A 494 2.74 -11.37 34.76
C PRO A 494 3.30 -11.26 36.18
N GLN A 495 4.32 -10.41 36.38
CA GLN A 495 5.04 -10.34 37.66
C GLN A 495 4.24 -9.71 38.81
N CYS A 496 3.02 -9.23 38.55
CA CYS A 496 2.09 -8.74 39.57
C CYS A 496 0.76 -9.50 39.47
N ALA A 497 0.69 -10.68 40.09
CA ALA A 497 -0.50 -11.52 40.10
C ALA A 497 -1.31 -11.47 41.43
N ASP A 498 -0.78 -10.89 42.51
CA ASP A 498 -1.42 -10.92 43.82
C ASP A 498 -2.13 -9.62 44.24
N LYS A 499 -3.25 -9.81 44.96
CA LYS A 499 -4.28 -8.83 45.34
C LYS A 499 -3.83 -7.69 46.28
N GLU A 500 -2.57 -7.61 46.69
CA GLU A 500 -2.03 -6.50 47.48
C GLU A 500 -1.60 -5.29 46.62
N CYS A 501 -1.67 -5.41 45.29
CA CYS A 501 -1.53 -4.29 44.38
C CYS A 501 -2.87 -3.54 44.21
N THR A 502 -3.22 -2.69 45.18
CA THR A 502 -4.31 -1.70 45.05
C THR A 502 -3.97 -0.53 44.10
N GLY A 503 -2.76 -0.54 43.51
CA GLY A 503 -2.45 0.11 42.25
C GLY A 503 -2.20 -0.98 41.20
N SER A 504 -2.87 -0.90 40.04
CA SER A 504 -2.77 -1.90 38.96
C SER A 504 -1.31 -2.31 38.65
N PRO A 505 -1.02 -3.55 38.21
CA PRO A 505 0.24 -3.92 37.54
C PRO A 505 0.60 -2.97 36.39
N ASN A 506 -0.43 -2.35 35.82
CA ASN A 506 -0.34 -1.32 34.80
C ASN A 506 0.11 0.05 35.36
N GLY A 507 0.22 0.26 36.67
CA GLY A 507 0.40 1.59 37.26
C GLY A 507 1.66 2.33 36.80
N GLU A 508 2.80 1.63 36.74
CA GLU A 508 4.08 2.20 36.33
C GLU A 508 4.19 2.36 34.80
N TYR A 509 3.71 1.37 34.03
CA TYR A 509 3.74 1.43 32.57
C TYR A 509 2.56 2.20 31.94
N VAL A 510 1.47 2.48 32.66
CA VAL A 510 0.36 3.31 32.16
C VAL A 510 0.82 4.71 31.73
N PRO A 511 1.55 5.48 32.56
CA PRO A 511 2.04 6.79 32.12
C PRO A 511 3.03 6.68 30.95
N ILE A 512 3.82 5.59 30.88
CA ILE A 512 4.75 5.32 29.78
C ILE A 512 3.97 5.01 28.49
N LEU A 513 3.00 4.11 28.54
CA LEU A 513 2.14 3.75 27.42
C LEU A 513 1.33 4.95 26.94
N GLN A 514 0.79 5.77 27.83
CA GLN A 514 0.14 7.02 27.46
C GLN A 514 1.10 8.01 26.79
N SER A 515 2.36 8.08 27.25
CA SER A 515 3.40 8.89 26.60
C SER A 515 3.72 8.37 25.20
N TRP A 516 3.84 7.05 25.07
CA TRP A 516 4.04 6.38 23.79
C TRP A 516 2.84 6.56 22.85
N GLU A 517 1.60 6.48 23.33
CA GLU A 517 0.41 6.77 22.53
C GLU A 517 0.38 8.23 22.05
N ARG A 518 0.83 9.17 22.88
CA ARG A 518 0.99 10.57 22.44
C ARG A 518 2.05 10.68 21.35
N ALA A 519 3.19 9.99 21.48
CA ALA A 519 4.21 9.95 20.44
C ALA A 519 3.67 9.31 19.14
N LEU A 520 2.90 8.23 19.27
CA LEU A 520 2.24 7.54 18.17
C LEU A 520 1.26 8.48 17.44
N ARG A 521 0.39 9.20 18.15
CA ARG A 521 -0.52 10.18 17.53
C ARG A 521 0.22 11.31 16.81
N ARG A 522 1.39 11.74 17.33
CA ARG A 522 2.23 12.75 16.67
C ARG A 522 2.96 12.23 15.45
N SER A 523 3.19 10.92 15.36
CA SER A 523 3.79 10.28 14.18
C SER A 523 2.82 10.12 13.00
N MET A 524 1.51 10.23 13.26
CA MET A 524 0.46 10.06 12.25
C MET A 524 0.38 11.25 11.28
N ASN A 525 -0.12 10.98 10.07
CA ASN A 525 -0.33 11.96 9.00
C ASN A 525 0.91 12.80 8.65
N TRP A 526 2.10 12.24 8.84
CA TRP A 526 3.36 12.95 8.63
C TRP A 526 3.62 13.24 7.15
N GLU A 527 3.41 12.26 6.28
CA GLU A 527 3.66 12.44 4.85
C GLU A 527 2.53 13.22 4.14
N GLU A 528 2.84 14.44 3.68
CA GLU A 528 2.00 15.18 2.74
C GLU A 528 2.26 14.80 1.27
N LYS A 529 1.27 15.05 0.41
CA LYS A 529 1.23 14.62 -1.00
C LYS A 529 2.50 15.02 -1.77
N ARG A 530 3.49 14.12 -1.86
CA ARG A 530 4.47 14.15 -2.94
C ARG A 530 3.77 13.77 -4.25
N HIS A 531 3.57 14.76 -5.12
CA HIS A 531 3.30 14.52 -6.54
C HIS A 531 4.57 13.91 -7.14
N ILE A 532 4.66 12.58 -7.16
CA ILE A 532 5.69 11.88 -7.94
C ILE A 532 5.31 12.08 -9.41
N LEU A 533 6.07 12.92 -10.10
CA LEU A 533 5.98 13.13 -11.54
C LEU A 533 6.65 11.94 -12.26
N GLY A 534 5.87 10.89 -12.52
CA GLY A 534 6.20 9.85 -13.51
C GLY A 534 5.68 10.24 -14.92
N PRO A 535 6.31 9.75 -16.00
CA PRO A 535 6.09 10.26 -17.36
C PRO A 535 4.70 9.93 -17.90
N ARG A 536 3.97 10.95 -18.38
CA ARG A 536 2.68 10.80 -19.06
C ARG A 536 2.85 10.13 -20.42
N LYS A 537 2.46 8.85 -20.54
CA LYS A 537 2.16 8.19 -21.82
C LYS A 537 0.97 8.89 -22.51
N LYS A 538 1.14 9.21 -23.80
CA LYS A 538 0.14 9.84 -24.68
C LYS A 538 -1.07 8.90 -24.88
N LYS A 539 -2.28 9.37 -24.56
CA LYS A 539 -3.54 8.74 -24.99
C LYS A 539 -3.76 9.01 -26.49
N LYS A 540 -3.75 7.95 -27.32
CA LYS A 540 -4.36 8.00 -28.66
C LYS A 540 -5.86 7.76 -28.52
N LYS A 541 -6.68 8.70 -28.99
CA LYS A 541 -8.12 8.49 -29.22
C LYS A 541 -8.27 7.57 -30.44
N LYS A 542 -8.97 6.44 -30.30
CA LYS A 542 -9.55 5.70 -31.44
C LYS A 542 -11.06 5.90 -31.42
N HIS A 543 -11.60 6.26 -32.57
CA HIS A 543 -13.03 6.32 -32.86
C HIS A 543 -13.64 4.92 -32.73
N ILE A 544 -14.81 4.83 -32.10
CA ILE A 544 -15.67 3.64 -32.12
C ILE A 544 -16.86 3.99 -33.01
N THR A 545 -16.99 3.26 -34.11
CA THR A 545 -18.14 3.28 -35.02
C THR A 545 -19.17 2.29 -34.50
N MET A 546 -20.44 2.70 -34.43
CA MET A 546 -21.56 1.79 -34.15
C MET A 546 -21.85 0.91 -35.37
N ALA A 547 -22.15 -0.36 -35.14
CA ALA A 547 -22.93 -1.20 -36.03
C ALA A 547 -23.83 -2.13 -35.19
N SER A 548 -25.10 -2.24 -35.62
CA SER A 548 -26.12 -3.23 -35.23
C SER A 548 -25.68 -4.65 -35.66
N THR A 549 -26.24 -5.79 -35.25
CA THR A 549 -27.64 -6.24 -35.09
C THR A 549 -27.61 -7.65 -34.45
N GLU A 550 -28.72 -8.07 -33.83
CA GLU A 550 -29.29 -9.44 -33.58
C GLU A 550 -28.44 -10.68 -33.96
N ASP A 551 -28.39 -11.81 -33.24
CA ASP A 551 -29.52 -12.59 -32.73
C ASP A 551 -29.06 -13.85 -31.91
N LYS A 552 -30.02 -14.42 -31.18
CA LYS A 552 -30.18 -15.82 -30.69
C LYS A 552 -29.72 -16.29 -29.29
N ALA A 553 -30.78 -16.65 -28.57
CA ALA A 553 -30.92 -17.45 -27.37
C ALA A 553 -30.55 -18.94 -27.54
N ALA A 554 -30.06 -19.55 -26.45
CA ALA A 554 -30.59 -20.78 -25.85
C ALA A 554 -29.65 -21.26 -24.71
N ASN A 555 -30.07 -21.12 -23.44
CA ASN A 555 -30.24 -22.28 -22.55
C ASN A 555 -30.89 -21.84 -21.24
N LYS A 556 -32.08 -22.35 -20.99
CA LYS A 556 -32.95 -21.98 -19.87
C LYS A 556 -33.45 -23.29 -19.30
N GLU A 557 -32.99 -23.67 -18.13
CA GLU A 557 -33.74 -24.54 -17.20
C GLU A 557 -33.06 -24.51 -15.83
N ASN A 558 -33.81 -24.01 -14.83
CA ASN A 558 -33.57 -23.93 -13.37
C ASN A 558 -33.78 -22.55 -12.72
N VAL A 559 -34.72 -21.72 -13.22
CA VAL A 559 -35.12 -20.45 -12.56
C VAL A 559 -36.65 -20.33 -12.45
N SER A 560 -37.32 -21.38 -11.98
CA SER A 560 -38.79 -21.37 -11.81
C SER A 560 -39.26 -21.03 -10.40
N SER A 561 -38.39 -20.91 -9.39
CA SER A 561 -38.83 -20.64 -8.00
C SER A 561 -38.82 -19.15 -7.61
N TRP A 562 -37.95 -18.32 -8.20
CA TRP A 562 -37.80 -16.91 -7.80
C TRP A 562 -38.78 -15.94 -8.49
N LYS A 563 -39.30 -16.32 -9.66
CA LYS A 563 -40.16 -15.44 -10.48
C LYS A 563 -41.55 -15.25 -9.88
N ASP A 564 -42.07 -16.28 -9.20
CA ASP A 564 -43.38 -16.24 -8.55
C ASP A 564 -43.41 -15.33 -7.31
N SER A 565 -42.25 -15.00 -6.72
CA SER A 565 -42.16 -14.01 -5.62
C SER A 565 -42.13 -12.56 -6.10
N ILE A 566 -41.72 -12.31 -7.34
CA ILE A 566 -41.60 -10.95 -7.89
C ILE A 566 -42.88 -10.51 -8.55
N TYR A 567 -43.55 -11.42 -9.26
CA TYR A 567 -44.78 -11.14 -9.97
C TYR A 567 -45.67 -12.37 -9.91
N ASN A 568 -46.86 -12.24 -9.34
CA ASN A 568 -47.84 -13.31 -9.30
C ASN A 568 -48.80 -13.16 -10.51
N PRO A 569 -48.67 -14.00 -11.56
CA PRO A 569 -49.50 -13.89 -12.76
C PRO A 569 -50.98 -14.24 -12.51
N ARG A 570 -51.33 -14.83 -11.36
CA ARG A 570 -52.73 -15.14 -11.01
C ARG A 570 -53.45 -13.97 -10.33
N THR A 571 -52.74 -13.13 -9.58
CA THR A 571 -53.33 -11.98 -8.85
C THR A 571 -52.97 -10.62 -9.47
N GLY A 572 -52.01 -10.58 -10.41
CA GLY A 572 -51.51 -9.33 -11.01
C GLY A 572 -50.68 -8.47 -10.07
N GLU A 573 -50.26 -9.02 -8.92
CA GLU A 573 -49.50 -8.32 -7.89
C GLU A 573 -48.00 -8.40 -8.13
N LEU A 574 -47.32 -7.27 -8.00
CA LEU A 574 -45.87 -7.16 -8.08
C LEU A 574 -45.33 -6.95 -6.65
N LEU A 575 -44.49 -7.87 -6.17
CA LEU A 575 -43.98 -7.87 -4.78
C LEU A 575 -45.09 -7.75 -3.71
N GLY A 576 -46.22 -8.44 -3.92
CA GLY A 576 -47.35 -8.48 -2.97
C GLY A 576 -48.18 -7.19 -2.89
N ARG A 577 -48.07 -6.28 -3.86
CA ARG A 577 -48.92 -5.07 -3.97
C ARG A 577 -49.47 -4.91 -5.38
N THR A 578 -50.65 -4.27 -5.46
CA THR A 578 -51.30 -3.96 -6.75
C THR A 578 -50.56 -2.83 -7.48
N ALA A 579 -50.68 -2.80 -8.81
CA ALA A 579 -50.07 -1.76 -9.65
C ALA A 579 -50.53 -0.34 -9.25
N SER A 580 -51.77 -0.19 -8.77
CA SER A 580 -52.30 1.08 -8.26
C SER A 580 -51.58 1.57 -7.01
N SER A 581 -51.26 0.65 -6.08
CA SER A 581 -50.47 0.98 -4.89
C SER A 581 -49.05 1.43 -5.26
N TRP A 582 -48.41 0.75 -6.21
CA TRP A 582 -47.10 1.15 -6.73
C TRP A 582 -47.13 2.51 -7.43
N ALA A 583 -48.18 2.80 -8.20
CA ALA A 583 -48.35 4.11 -8.84
C ALA A 583 -48.48 5.25 -7.82
N LEU A 584 -49.24 5.04 -6.73
CA LEU A 584 -49.36 6.02 -5.65
C LEU A 584 -48.03 6.26 -4.92
N ILE A 585 -47.28 5.19 -4.66
CA ILE A 585 -45.96 5.29 -4.00
C ILE A 585 -44.98 6.03 -4.90
N LEU A 586 -44.97 5.70 -6.20
CA LEU A 586 -44.13 6.39 -7.18
C LEU A 586 -44.49 7.88 -7.26
N LEU A 587 -45.78 8.22 -7.29
CA LEU A 587 -46.26 9.59 -7.30
C LEU A 587 -45.82 10.35 -6.04
N PHE A 588 -45.94 9.74 -4.86
CA PHE A 588 -45.49 10.33 -3.60
C PHE A 588 -43.99 10.63 -3.62
N TYR A 589 -43.15 9.67 -4.01
CA TYR A 589 -41.71 9.88 -4.06
C TYR A 589 -41.30 10.89 -5.14
N LEU A 590 -42.00 10.91 -6.28
CA LEU A 590 -41.74 11.89 -7.33
C LEU A 590 -42.02 13.31 -6.83
N VAL A 591 -43.16 13.53 -6.17
CA VAL A 591 -43.50 14.82 -5.54
C VAL A 591 -42.51 15.18 -4.44
N PHE A 592 -42.17 14.24 -3.55
CA PHE A 592 -41.26 14.46 -2.44
C PHE A 592 -39.84 14.84 -2.91
N TYR A 593 -39.29 14.11 -3.87
CA TYR A 593 -37.95 14.40 -4.41
C TYR A 593 -37.92 15.65 -5.28
N CYS A 594 -39.00 15.96 -6.01
CA CYS A 594 -39.13 17.26 -6.70
C CYS A 594 -39.11 18.43 -5.71
N PHE A 595 -39.80 18.31 -4.57
CA PHE A 595 -39.78 19.33 -3.53
C PHE A 595 -38.40 19.46 -2.88
N LEU A 596 -37.74 18.34 -2.56
CA LEU A 596 -36.39 18.35 -2.00
C LEU A 596 -35.37 18.96 -2.97
N ALA A 597 -35.44 18.62 -4.26
CA ALA A 597 -34.61 19.20 -5.30
C ALA A 597 -34.86 20.71 -5.46
N GLY A 598 -36.14 21.13 -5.36
CA GLY A 598 -36.52 22.54 -5.33
C GLY A 598 -35.91 23.29 -4.15
N MET A 599 -35.98 22.74 -2.94
CA MET A 599 -35.33 23.36 -1.77
C MET A 599 -33.81 23.39 -1.89
N PHE A 600 -33.18 22.34 -2.41
CA PHE A 600 -31.74 22.32 -2.62
C PHE A 600 -31.31 23.36 -3.67
N ALA A 601 -32.03 23.46 -4.78
CA ALA A 601 -31.79 24.48 -5.78
C ALA A 601 -31.99 25.89 -5.22
N LEU A 602 -33.03 26.12 -4.41
CA LEU A 602 -33.28 27.39 -3.74
C LEU A 602 -32.17 27.75 -2.75
N THR A 603 -31.73 26.81 -1.92
CA THR A 603 -30.65 27.06 -0.94
C THR A 603 -29.31 27.32 -1.63
N MET A 604 -28.99 26.60 -2.70
CA MET A 604 -27.83 26.90 -3.55
C MET A 604 -27.95 28.25 -4.25
N TRP A 605 -29.13 28.60 -4.74
CA TRP A 605 -29.39 29.89 -5.37
C TRP A 605 -29.19 31.05 -4.39
N VAL A 606 -29.78 30.96 -3.19
CA VAL A 606 -29.61 31.95 -2.12
C VAL A 606 -28.15 32.06 -1.71
N MET A 607 -27.46 30.94 -1.52
CA MET A 607 -26.03 30.94 -1.23
C MET A 607 -25.24 31.65 -2.33
N LEU A 608 -25.45 31.32 -3.60
CA LEU A 608 -24.77 31.96 -4.72
C LEU A 608 -25.07 33.45 -4.83
N LEU A 609 -26.28 33.91 -4.51
CA LEU A 609 -26.62 35.34 -4.44
C LEU A 609 -25.91 36.07 -3.29
N THR A 610 -25.62 35.39 -2.18
CA THR A 610 -24.92 36.00 -1.03
C THR A 610 -23.40 36.06 -1.19
N LEU A 611 -22.87 35.55 -2.29
CA LEU A 611 -21.44 35.42 -2.50
C LEU A 611 -20.91 36.48 -3.45
N ASP A 612 -20.09 37.39 -2.92
CA ASP A 612 -19.39 38.39 -3.72
C ASP A 612 -18.31 37.71 -4.60
N ASP A 613 -18.47 37.85 -5.90
CA ASP A 613 -17.59 37.30 -6.93
C ASP A 613 -16.32 38.15 -7.17
N TYR A 614 -16.31 39.40 -6.68
CA TYR A 614 -15.25 40.38 -6.89
C TYR A 614 -14.22 40.39 -5.74
N VAL A 615 -14.51 39.72 -4.62
CA VAL A 615 -13.63 39.66 -3.45
C VAL A 615 -13.28 38.19 -3.11
N PRO A 616 -11.99 37.84 -2.93
CA PRO A 616 -11.60 36.48 -2.57
C PRO A 616 -12.14 36.08 -1.18
N ARG A 617 -12.81 34.92 -1.11
CA ARG A 617 -13.49 34.40 0.11
C ARG A 617 -12.55 33.86 1.17
N TYR A 618 -11.36 33.40 0.77
CA TYR A 618 -10.31 32.90 1.66
C TYR A 618 -9.18 33.92 1.71
N ARG A 619 -8.96 34.54 2.88
CA ARG A 619 -7.98 35.61 3.10
C ARG A 619 -6.72 35.14 3.81
N ASP A 620 -6.34 33.88 3.64
CA ASP A 620 -4.95 33.47 3.88
C ASP A 620 -4.10 34.13 2.79
N ARG A 621 -3.74 35.39 3.06
CA ARG A 621 -2.90 36.19 2.17
C ARG A 621 -1.58 35.44 2.07
N VAL A 622 -1.30 34.84 0.92
CA VAL A 622 0.09 34.68 0.48
C VAL A 622 0.56 36.11 0.25
N PRO A 623 1.32 36.71 1.17
CA PRO A 623 1.58 38.15 1.15
C PRO A 623 2.65 38.50 0.10
N GLU A 624 3.37 37.50 -0.40
CA GLU A 624 4.61 37.65 -1.15
C GLU A 624 4.56 36.89 -2.47
N PRO A 625 4.95 37.52 -3.59
CA PRO A 625 4.79 36.94 -4.91
C PRO A 625 5.87 35.90 -5.21
N GLY A 626 5.48 34.79 -5.81
CA GLY A 626 6.42 33.83 -6.41
C GLY A 626 6.83 34.20 -7.83
N LEU A 627 7.92 33.60 -8.31
CA LEU A 627 8.42 33.73 -9.68
C LEU A 627 8.21 32.46 -10.49
N VAL A 628 7.87 32.61 -11.77
CA VAL A 628 7.67 31.52 -12.72
C VAL A 628 8.43 31.83 -14.00
N ILE A 629 9.06 30.82 -14.61
CA ILE A 629 9.80 30.96 -15.87
C ILE A 629 9.03 30.46 -17.11
N ARG A 630 9.39 30.98 -18.28
CA ARG A 630 9.03 30.46 -19.61
C ARG A 630 10.30 30.32 -20.45
N PRO A 631 10.50 29.21 -21.19
CA PRO A 631 9.58 28.08 -21.38
C PRO A 631 9.30 27.31 -20.07
N ASN A 632 8.16 26.60 -19.99
CA ASN A 632 7.69 25.97 -18.74
C ASN A 632 8.47 24.68 -18.39
N SER A 633 9.80 24.78 -18.35
CA SER A 633 10.75 23.73 -18.01
C SER A 633 11.84 24.30 -17.10
N LEU A 634 12.04 23.70 -15.93
CA LEU A 634 13.11 24.09 -15.01
C LEU A 634 14.49 23.60 -15.50
N ASP A 635 14.53 22.59 -16.37
CA ASP A 635 15.74 22.12 -17.03
C ASP A 635 15.64 22.42 -18.53
N ILE A 636 16.46 23.35 -19.00
CA ILE A 636 16.54 23.79 -20.41
C ILE A 636 17.83 23.21 -20.98
N THR A 637 17.72 22.07 -21.65
CA THR A 637 18.85 21.43 -22.33
C THR A 637 18.57 21.39 -23.81
N PHE A 638 19.45 21.98 -24.61
CA PHE A 638 19.32 21.93 -26.07
C PHE A 638 20.69 21.83 -26.75
N ASN A 639 20.68 21.21 -27.92
CA ASN A 639 21.83 21.20 -28.81
C ASN A 639 21.69 22.37 -29.80
N LYS A 640 22.71 23.23 -29.88
CA LYS A 640 22.75 24.39 -30.78
C LYS A 640 22.72 23.97 -32.25
N SER A 641 23.39 22.86 -32.59
CA SER A 641 23.50 22.30 -33.93
C SER A 641 22.22 21.57 -34.39
N ASP A 642 21.36 21.13 -33.46
CA ASP A 642 20.09 20.45 -33.78
C ASP A 642 18.86 21.36 -33.58
N SER A 643 18.39 21.93 -34.68
CA SER A 643 17.19 22.78 -34.68
C SER A 643 15.91 22.09 -34.18
N LYS A 644 15.80 20.75 -34.26
CA LYS A 644 14.60 20.05 -33.76
C LYS A 644 14.51 20.06 -32.23
N ASN A 645 15.65 20.16 -31.56
CA ASN A 645 15.74 20.10 -30.11
C ASN A 645 15.19 21.38 -29.45
N TYR A 646 15.64 22.56 -29.90
CA TYR A 646 15.20 23.83 -29.32
C TYR A 646 13.88 24.39 -29.87
N ARG A 647 13.41 23.94 -31.04
CA ARG A 647 12.11 24.37 -31.62
C ARG A 647 10.93 24.20 -30.66
N THR A 648 10.96 23.18 -29.80
CA THR A 648 9.92 22.98 -28.79
C THR A 648 9.89 24.14 -27.79
N TYR A 649 11.05 24.61 -27.32
CA TYR A 649 11.15 25.74 -26.41
C TYR A 649 10.73 27.06 -27.07
N VAL A 650 11.15 27.27 -28.31
CA VAL A 650 10.76 28.43 -29.14
C VAL A 650 9.24 28.48 -29.33
N SER A 651 8.61 27.37 -29.73
CA SER A 651 7.15 27.30 -29.93
C SER A 651 6.35 27.59 -28.65
N HIS A 652 6.87 27.17 -27.49
CA HIS A 652 6.24 27.45 -26.20
C HIS A 652 6.36 28.94 -25.82
N LEU A 653 7.48 29.58 -26.11
CA LEU A 653 7.68 31.02 -25.89
C LEU A 653 6.77 31.84 -26.81
N GLU A 654 6.70 31.48 -28.09
CA GLU A 654 5.84 32.15 -29.08
C GLU A 654 4.36 32.03 -28.70
N SER A 655 3.86 30.81 -28.46
CA SER A 655 2.47 30.59 -28.03
C SER A 655 2.13 31.32 -26.74
N PHE A 656 3.09 31.43 -25.81
CA PHE A 656 2.89 32.17 -24.57
C PHE A 656 2.77 33.69 -24.80
N LEU A 657 3.62 34.26 -25.68
CA LEU A 657 3.67 35.69 -25.98
C LEU A 657 2.55 36.17 -26.91
N GLN A 658 1.81 35.30 -27.59
CA GLN A 658 0.67 35.69 -28.42
C GLN A 658 -0.36 36.56 -27.67
N ARG A 659 -0.60 36.27 -26.39
CA ARG A 659 -1.52 37.07 -25.54
C ARG A 659 -0.97 38.44 -25.14
N TYR A 660 0.34 38.63 -25.30
CA TYR A 660 1.03 39.88 -25.01
C TYR A 660 1.17 40.77 -26.25
N ASN A 661 0.63 40.36 -27.40
CA ASN A 661 0.65 41.19 -28.59
C ASN A 661 -0.01 42.54 -28.33
N ASP A 662 0.63 43.59 -28.81
CA ASP A 662 0.19 44.97 -28.59
C ASP A 662 -1.25 45.17 -29.14
N SER A 663 -1.61 44.49 -30.24
CA SER A 663 -2.97 44.53 -30.82
C SER A 663 -4.06 43.97 -29.91
N MET A 664 -3.75 43.02 -29.03
CA MET A 664 -4.73 42.48 -28.07
C MET A 664 -4.97 43.41 -26.88
N GLN A 665 -4.15 44.46 -26.74
CA GLN A 665 -4.16 45.40 -25.63
C GLN A 665 -4.50 46.84 -26.07
N GLU A 666 -4.95 47.05 -27.30
CA GLU A 666 -5.29 48.37 -27.84
C GLU A 666 -6.40 49.09 -27.04
N ASN A 667 -7.32 48.34 -26.45
CA ASN A 667 -8.42 48.87 -25.63
C ASN A 667 -8.06 49.10 -24.15
N ASN A 668 -6.79 48.91 -23.77
CA ASN A 668 -6.33 49.14 -22.40
C ASN A 668 -6.11 50.65 -22.14
N ALA A 669 -6.17 51.05 -20.88
CA ALA A 669 -6.04 52.46 -20.51
C ALA A 669 -4.57 52.91 -20.53
N ASP A 670 -4.35 54.15 -20.96
CA ASP A 670 -3.03 54.78 -20.88
C ASP A 670 -2.67 55.07 -19.42
N CYS A 671 -1.67 54.35 -18.91
CA CYS A 671 -1.16 54.49 -17.55
C CYS A 671 0.13 55.30 -17.54
N ILE A 672 0.33 56.07 -16.46
CA ILE A 672 1.52 56.91 -16.26
C ILE A 672 2.64 56.01 -15.68
N PRO A 673 3.80 55.88 -16.35
CA PRO A 673 4.94 55.13 -15.81
C PRO A 673 5.46 55.72 -14.49
N GLY A 674 5.87 54.87 -13.56
CA GLY A 674 6.47 55.26 -12.27
C GLY A 674 5.46 55.55 -11.14
N GLU A 675 4.17 55.64 -11.44
CA GLU A 675 3.10 55.86 -10.45
C GLU A 675 2.20 54.62 -10.31
N TYR A 676 1.58 54.44 -9.14
CA TYR A 676 0.58 53.39 -8.96
C TYR A 676 -0.73 53.76 -9.67
N TYR A 677 -1.30 52.79 -10.39
CA TYR A 677 -2.58 53.01 -11.05
C TYR A 677 -3.75 52.69 -10.10
N MET A 678 -3.98 53.61 -9.16
CA MET A 678 -5.01 53.51 -8.12
C MET A 678 -6.42 53.76 -8.68
N GLN A 679 -7.35 52.87 -8.38
CA GLN A 679 -8.73 52.94 -8.87
C GLN A 679 -9.74 52.76 -7.73
N ASP A 680 -9.72 53.68 -6.77
CA ASP A 680 -10.51 53.62 -5.53
C ASP A 680 -11.99 54.05 -5.71
N GLY A 681 -12.40 54.39 -6.94
CA GLY A 681 -13.81 54.62 -7.28
C GLY A 681 -14.63 53.33 -7.16
N GLY A 682 -15.89 53.43 -6.72
CA GLY A 682 -16.81 52.30 -6.51
C GLY A 682 -17.21 51.50 -7.76
N GLU A 683 -16.53 51.70 -8.89
CA GLU A 683 -16.70 50.91 -10.11
C GLU A 683 -16.20 49.46 -9.89
N MET A 684 -17.05 48.49 -10.22
CA MET A 684 -16.76 47.06 -10.05
C MET A 684 -15.72 46.53 -11.04
N THR A 685 -15.64 47.12 -12.23
CA THR A 685 -14.64 46.82 -13.26
C THR A 685 -13.51 47.85 -13.24
N LYS A 686 -12.27 47.41 -13.23
CA LYS A 686 -11.06 48.23 -13.18
C LYS A 686 -10.37 48.27 -14.55
N LYS A 687 -9.87 49.44 -14.93
CA LYS A 687 -9.07 49.68 -16.13
C LYS A 687 -7.67 49.04 -16.03
N VAL A 688 -7.14 48.56 -17.14
CA VAL A 688 -5.86 47.80 -17.22
C VAL A 688 -4.81 48.63 -17.95
N CYS A 689 -3.56 48.59 -17.48
CA CYS A 689 -2.41 49.15 -18.19
C CYS A 689 -1.86 48.17 -19.23
N PRO A 690 -1.54 48.60 -20.47
CA PRO A 690 -0.97 47.73 -21.49
C PRO A 690 0.48 47.38 -21.18
N PHE A 691 0.84 46.10 -21.32
CA PHE A 691 2.24 45.65 -21.35
C PHE A 691 2.70 45.57 -22.80
N ARG A 692 3.66 46.41 -23.19
CA ARG A 692 4.20 46.43 -24.57
C ARG A 692 5.18 45.28 -24.77
N ARG A 693 4.88 44.35 -25.68
CA ARG A 693 5.77 43.20 -26.01
C ARG A 693 7.12 43.66 -26.57
N THR A 694 7.15 44.81 -27.23
CA THR A 694 8.37 45.45 -27.75
C THR A 694 9.41 45.76 -26.67
N SER A 695 8.99 45.92 -25.41
CA SER A 695 9.91 46.13 -24.27
C SER A 695 10.86 44.95 -24.00
N LEU A 696 10.52 43.76 -24.49
CA LEU A 696 11.36 42.55 -24.37
C LEU A 696 12.47 42.49 -25.44
N SER A 697 12.54 43.44 -26.37
CA SER A 697 13.58 43.60 -27.39
C SER A 697 13.94 42.28 -28.08
N LEU A 698 15.19 41.80 -28.00
CA LEU A 698 15.67 40.55 -28.58
C LEU A 698 14.95 39.29 -28.08
N CYS A 699 14.34 39.34 -26.90
CA CYS A 699 13.57 38.22 -26.35
C CYS A 699 12.06 38.35 -26.62
N SER A 700 11.65 39.34 -27.42
CA SER A 700 10.25 39.55 -27.77
C SER A 700 9.72 38.55 -28.79
N GLY A 701 10.57 37.90 -29.58
CA GLY A 701 10.12 37.09 -30.73
C GLY A 701 9.71 37.91 -31.96
N LEU A 702 9.86 39.24 -31.93
CA LEU A 702 9.58 40.12 -33.08
C LEU A 702 10.83 40.40 -33.91
N SER A 703 11.97 40.59 -33.25
CA SER A 703 13.28 40.82 -33.89
C SER A 703 14.10 39.54 -34.08
N ASP A 704 13.97 38.58 -33.16
CA ASP A 704 14.63 37.28 -33.20
C ASP A 704 13.57 36.18 -32.97
N THR A 705 13.27 35.41 -34.01
CA THR A 705 12.24 34.36 -33.97
C THR A 705 12.67 33.13 -33.17
N ASP A 706 13.98 32.94 -32.98
CA ASP A 706 14.55 31.80 -32.26
C ASP A 706 14.87 32.14 -30.79
N PHE A 707 14.57 33.35 -30.33
CA PHE A 707 14.76 33.79 -28.94
C PHE A 707 16.20 33.52 -28.43
N GLY A 708 17.20 33.67 -29.29
CA GLY A 708 18.62 33.42 -29.02
C GLY A 708 19.02 31.94 -28.90
N TYR A 709 18.12 30.98 -29.08
CA TYR A 709 18.44 29.54 -28.99
C TYR A 709 19.38 29.10 -30.12
N GLN A 710 19.22 29.62 -31.34
CA GLN A 710 20.12 29.31 -32.46
C GLN A 710 21.56 29.79 -32.20
N GLU A 711 21.74 30.90 -31.50
CA GLU A 711 23.06 31.45 -31.16
C GLU A 711 23.74 30.72 -30.00
N GLY A 712 23.00 29.86 -29.28
CA GLY A 712 23.41 29.29 -28.00
C GLY A 712 23.31 30.28 -26.82
N LYS A 713 22.52 31.35 -26.98
CA LYS A 713 22.31 32.43 -25.99
C LYS A 713 20.82 32.56 -25.66
N PRO A 714 20.22 31.57 -24.97
CA PRO A 714 18.77 31.45 -24.86
C PRO A 714 18.16 32.58 -24.01
N CYS A 715 16.99 33.06 -24.43
CA CYS A 715 16.12 33.90 -23.62
C CYS A 715 15.22 33.07 -22.71
N VAL A 716 15.11 33.50 -21.45
CA VAL A 716 14.17 32.95 -20.47
C VAL A 716 13.29 34.10 -19.96
N LEU A 717 11.97 33.96 -20.05
CA LEU A 717 11.03 34.96 -19.55
C LEU A 717 10.64 34.64 -18.10
N LEU A 718 10.75 35.63 -17.23
CA LEU A 718 10.38 35.60 -15.83
C LEU A 718 9.07 36.35 -15.64
N LYS A 719 8.20 35.76 -14.83
CA LYS A 719 6.86 36.25 -14.57
C LYS A 719 6.55 36.16 -13.09
N MET A 720 6.11 37.28 -12.51
CA MET A 720 5.72 37.36 -11.12
C MET A 720 4.24 37.00 -10.90
N ASN A 721 3.92 36.23 -9.87
CA ASN A 721 2.54 35.83 -9.53
C ASN A 721 1.65 37.04 -9.19
N ARG A 722 0.33 36.91 -9.46
CA ARG A 722 -0.64 37.97 -9.16
C ARG A 722 -0.99 37.94 -7.68
N ILE A 723 -0.79 39.06 -6.99
CA ILE A 723 -1.25 39.25 -5.62
C ILE A 723 -2.21 40.42 -5.58
N ILE A 724 -3.41 40.17 -5.06
CA ILE A 724 -4.46 41.18 -4.96
C ILE A 724 -4.02 42.24 -3.94
N GLY A 725 -3.97 43.50 -4.35
CA GLY A 725 -3.62 44.62 -3.47
C GLY A 725 -2.13 44.79 -3.16
N LEU A 726 -1.23 44.06 -3.83
CA LEU A 726 0.22 44.23 -3.64
C LEU A 726 0.68 45.61 -4.12
N LYS A 727 1.41 46.33 -3.25
CA LYS A 727 2.04 47.63 -3.54
C LYS A 727 3.52 47.58 -3.15
N PRO A 728 4.44 47.30 -4.10
CA PRO A 728 5.87 47.18 -3.81
C PRO A 728 6.50 48.56 -3.50
N ILE A 729 7.20 48.69 -2.38
CA ILE A 729 7.92 49.93 -2.04
C ILE A 729 9.15 50.04 -2.94
N GLY A 730 9.22 51.10 -3.75
CA GLY A 730 10.23 51.25 -4.80
C GLY A 730 9.84 50.54 -6.12
N ASP A 731 10.75 50.51 -7.09
CA ASP A 731 10.53 49.77 -8.34
C ASP A 731 11.05 48.34 -8.15
N PRO A 732 10.18 47.32 -8.12
CA PRO A 732 10.64 45.94 -7.99
C PRO A 732 11.41 45.51 -9.23
N TYR A 733 12.50 44.77 -9.05
CA TYR A 733 13.30 44.25 -10.16
C TYR A 733 13.67 42.79 -9.94
N ILE A 734 13.99 42.08 -11.02
CA ILE A 734 14.38 40.67 -10.97
C ILE A 734 15.89 40.56 -11.22
N ASN A 735 16.60 40.00 -10.25
CA ASN A 735 18.03 39.78 -10.31
C ASN A 735 18.34 38.28 -10.44
N CYS A 736 19.13 37.88 -11.42
CA CYS A 736 19.53 36.50 -11.67
C CYS A 736 21.03 36.31 -11.46
N THR A 737 21.39 35.22 -10.77
CA THR A 737 22.77 34.87 -10.43
C THR A 737 23.05 33.41 -10.79
N VAL A 738 24.31 33.05 -11.03
CA VAL A 738 24.74 31.67 -11.31
C VAL A 738 25.57 31.16 -10.13
N LYS A 739 25.30 29.94 -9.64
CA LYS A 739 26.03 29.32 -8.51
C LYS A 739 27.40 28.75 -8.91
N LYS A 740 28.32 29.56 -9.43
CA LYS A 740 29.70 29.18 -9.82
C LYS A 740 30.72 30.31 -9.63
N ASP A 741 32.01 29.95 -9.57
CA ASP A 741 33.16 30.86 -9.40
C ASP A 741 33.38 31.87 -10.54
N HIS A 742 32.68 31.72 -11.68
CA HIS A 742 32.75 32.64 -12.82
C HIS A 742 31.35 33.18 -13.16
N PRO A 743 31.13 34.51 -13.17
CA PRO A 743 29.84 35.11 -13.48
C PRO A 743 29.57 35.07 -14.99
N VAL A 744 28.47 34.41 -15.38
CA VAL A 744 27.94 34.48 -16.76
C VAL A 744 27.30 35.85 -16.96
N GLN A 745 27.65 36.55 -18.04
CA GLN A 745 27.01 37.83 -18.38
C GLN A 745 25.55 37.60 -18.81
N MET A 746 24.64 38.43 -18.31
CA MET A 746 23.21 38.37 -18.61
C MET A 746 22.69 39.73 -19.03
N HIS A 747 21.85 39.75 -20.07
CA HIS A 747 21.13 40.96 -20.48
C HIS A 747 19.66 40.86 -20.08
N TYR A 748 19.14 41.93 -19.47
CA TYR A 748 17.77 42.02 -18.98
C TYR A 748 16.91 42.90 -19.89
N PHE A 749 15.66 42.49 -20.11
CA PHE A 749 14.66 43.27 -20.85
C PHE A 749 13.33 43.27 -20.08
N PRO A 750 12.79 44.42 -19.65
CA PRO A 750 13.36 45.77 -19.71
C PRO A 750 14.71 45.90 -18.98
N SER A 751 15.45 46.98 -19.25
CA SER A 751 16.77 47.22 -18.64
C SER A 751 16.75 47.08 -17.12
N GLU A 752 17.80 46.46 -16.57
CA GLU A 752 17.91 46.14 -15.13
C GLU A 752 16.81 45.22 -14.56
N GLY A 753 15.96 44.64 -15.41
CA GLY A 753 14.91 43.72 -14.99
C GLY A 753 13.81 44.38 -14.15
N ARG A 754 13.63 45.71 -14.28
CA ARG A 754 12.64 46.48 -13.52
C ARG A 754 11.21 46.21 -13.99
N ILE A 755 10.29 46.21 -13.04
CA ILE A 755 8.85 46.15 -13.25
C ILE A 755 8.25 47.46 -12.75
N ASP A 756 7.62 48.21 -13.65
CA ASP A 756 7.05 49.53 -13.35
C ASP A 756 5.89 49.47 -12.33
N LYS A 757 5.77 50.49 -11.48
CA LYS A 757 4.69 50.64 -10.49
C LYS A 757 3.31 50.70 -11.10
N MET A 758 3.18 51.13 -12.36
CA MET A 758 1.88 51.26 -13.04
C MET A 758 1.14 49.92 -13.17
N TYR A 759 1.85 48.78 -13.10
CA TYR A 759 1.23 47.46 -13.13
C TYR A 759 0.63 47.02 -11.78
N PHE A 760 0.73 47.85 -10.74
CA PHE A 760 0.23 47.58 -9.38
C PHE A 760 -0.76 48.65 -8.91
N PRO A 761 -1.74 48.29 -8.05
CA PRO A 761 -2.05 46.94 -7.56
C PRO A 761 -2.96 46.13 -8.51
N TYR A 762 -2.91 44.80 -8.42
CA TYR A 762 -3.87 43.93 -9.10
C TYR A 762 -5.16 43.81 -8.28
N TYR A 763 -6.32 43.90 -8.94
CA TYR A 763 -7.64 43.93 -8.27
C TYR A 763 -8.43 42.60 -8.33
N GLY A 764 -7.91 41.56 -8.99
CA GLY A 764 -8.58 40.25 -9.10
C GLY A 764 -9.12 39.95 -10.49
N LYS A 765 -9.41 38.68 -10.77
CA LYS A 765 -9.66 38.22 -12.15
C LYS A 765 -10.96 38.76 -12.75
N LYS A 766 -12.02 38.93 -11.95
CA LYS A 766 -13.31 39.47 -12.40
C LYS A 766 -13.33 41.00 -12.42
N ALA A 767 -12.64 41.65 -11.46
CA ALA A 767 -12.50 43.10 -11.44
C ALA A 767 -11.52 43.62 -12.51
N HIS A 768 -10.56 42.80 -12.95
CA HIS A 768 -9.45 43.20 -13.83
C HIS A 768 -9.23 42.16 -14.95
N GLU A 769 -10.29 41.92 -15.74
CA GLU A 769 -10.41 40.78 -16.68
C GLU A 769 -9.29 40.70 -17.72
N ASN A 770 -8.85 41.86 -18.25
CA ASN A 770 -7.82 41.95 -19.28
C ASN A 770 -6.40 42.20 -18.74
N TYR A 771 -6.19 42.08 -17.42
CA TYR A 771 -4.87 42.32 -16.83
C TYR A 771 -3.82 41.33 -17.29
N MET A 772 -2.76 41.86 -17.89
CA MET A 772 -1.57 41.13 -18.29
C MET A 772 -0.44 41.38 -17.28
N GLN A 773 0.17 40.30 -16.80
CA GLN A 773 1.26 40.41 -15.82
C GLN A 773 2.54 40.88 -16.52
N PRO A 774 3.26 41.86 -15.96
CA PRO A 774 4.52 42.30 -16.53
C PRO A 774 5.54 41.16 -16.58
N LEU A 775 6.35 41.16 -17.64
CA LEU A 775 7.37 40.15 -17.90
C LEU A 775 8.76 40.79 -17.86
N VAL A 776 9.74 40.03 -17.39
CA VAL A 776 11.17 40.35 -17.51
C VAL A 776 11.84 39.21 -18.28
N ALA A 777 12.50 39.49 -19.39
CA ALA A 777 13.32 38.52 -20.09
C ALA A 777 14.79 38.62 -19.66
N VAL A 778 15.44 37.46 -19.56
CA VAL A 778 16.87 37.35 -19.31
C VAL A 778 17.50 36.56 -20.46
N LYS A 779 18.39 37.20 -21.22
CA LYS A 779 19.21 36.56 -22.26
C LYS A 779 20.55 36.16 -21.65
N LEU A 780 20.84 34.86 -21.63
CA LEU A 780 22.09 34.32 -21.10
C LEU A 780 23.19 34.42 -22.17
N LEU A 781 24.25 35.19 -21.94
CA LEU A 781 25.36 35.35 -22.89
C LEU A 781 26.43 34.29 -22.66
N LEU A 782 26.10 33.05 -23.01
CA LEU A 782 27.00 31.91 -22.85
C LEU A 782 28.16 31.96 -23.86
N THR A 783 29.37 31.66 -23.38
CA THR A 783 30.57 31.52 -24.20
C THR A 783 30.86 30.05 -24.50
N LYS A 784 31.81 29.76 -25.41
CA LYS A 784 32.18 28.37 -25.74
C LYS A 784 32.66 27.58 -24.52
N GLU A 785 33.27 28.24 -23.53
CA GLU A 785 33.73 27.60 -22.30
C GLU A 785 32.59 27.16 -21.39
N ASP A 786 31.40 27.72 -21.57
CA ASP A 786 30.18 27.41 -20.82
C ASP A 786 29.38 26.26 -21.44
N TYR A 787 29.67 25.91 -22.69
CA TYR A 787 29.00 24.81 -23.39
C TYR A 787 29.35 23.47 -22.77
N ASN A 788 28.45 22.50 -22.90
CA ASN A 788 28.47 21.17 -22.29
C ASN A 788 28.47 21.14 -20.74
N LYS A 789 28.45 22.29 -20.08
CA LYS A 789 28.30 22.41 -18.62
C LYS A 789 26.84 22.71 -18.26
N GLU A 790 26.39 22.15 -17.15
CA GLU A 790 25.11 22.51 -16.55
C GLU A 790 25.27 23.78 -15.71
N LEU A 791 24.44 24.79 -15.98
CA LEU A 791 24.45 26.08 -15.29
C LEU A 791 23.15 26.25 -14.51
N ALA A 792 23.25 26.31 -13.19
CA ALA A 792 22.12 26.62 -12.32
C ALA A 792 21.98 28.14 -12.15
N VAL A 793 20.93 28.71 -12.75
CA VAL A 793 20.57 30.12 -12.67
C VAL A 793 19.48 30.29 -11.61
N GLU A 794 19.72 31.14 -10.63
CA GLU A 794 18.76 31.50 -9.59
C GLU A 794 18.34 32.96 -9.76
N CYS A 795 17.06 33.17 -10.04
CA CYS A 795 16.46 34.49 -10.17
C CYS A 795 15.62 34.82 -8.95
N ARG A 796 15.78 36.01 -8.40
CA ARG A 796 15.07 36.53 -7.22
C ARG A 796 14.41 37.85 -7.56
N VAL A 797 13.22 38.08 -7.02
CA VAL A 797 12.59 39.40 -7.04
C VAL A 797 13.16 40.20 -5.86
N GLU A 798 13.64 41.40 -6.13
CA GLU A 798 14.21 42.31 -5.14
C GLU A 798 13.29 43.54 -4.99
N GLY A 799 13.10 43.96 -3.74
CA GLY A 799 12.26 45.10 -3.37
C GLY A 799 12.11 45.22 -1.85
N THR A 800 11.93 46.43 -1.33
CA THR A 800 12.01 46.72 0.11
C THR A 800 10.97 45.99 0.97
N ASN A 801 9.84 45.58 0.38
CA ASN A 801 8.78 44.80 1.03
C ASN A 801 8.45 43.47 0.33
N LEU A 802 9.40 42.91 -0.42
CA LEU A 802 9.28 41.60 -1.06
C LEU A 802 10.26 40.64 -0.40
N ARG A 803 9.78 39.50 0.12
CA ARG A 803 10.67 38.47 0.67
C ARG A 803 11.09 37.50 -0.42
N ASN A 804 12.37 37.13 -0.38
CA ASN A 804 13.01 36.22 -1.33
C ASN A 804 14.01 35.24 -0.68
N ASN A 805 14.11 35.23 0.66
CA ASN A 805 15.16 34.52 1.42
C ASN A 805 14.63 33.44 2.40
N ASP A 806 13.38 32.97 2.28
CA ASP A 806 12.86 31.91 3.17
C ASP A 806 13.36 30.52 2.75
N GLU A 807 14.24 29.89 3.53
CA GLU A 807 14.77 28.55 3.22
C GLU A 807 13.70 27.43 3.17
N ARG A 808 12.54 27.63 3.81
CA ARG A 808 11.44 26.64 3.85
C ARG A 808 10.58 26.67 2.58
N ASP A 809 10.46 27.81 1.90
CA ASP A 809 9.72 27.93 0.63
C ASP A 809 10.65 28.33 -0.53
N LYS A 810 10.93 27.38 -1.42
CA LYS A 810 11.81 27.58 -2.59
C LYS A 810 11.20 28.37 -3.73
N PHE A 811 9.91 28.71 -3.67
CA PHE A 811 9.20 29.44 -4.73
C PHE A 811 8.77 30.85 -4.34
N LEU A 812 8.97 31.22 -3.07
CA LEU A 812 8.67 32.54 -2.54
C LEU A 812 9.72 33.55 -3.00
N GLY A 813 9.31 34.46 -3.90
CA GLY A 813 10.17 35.49 -4.48
C GLY A 813 11.35 34.99 -5.31
N ARG A 814 11.47 33.67 -5.57
CA ARG A 814 12.64 33.10 -6.25
C ARG A 814 12.28 31.93 -7.17
N VAL A 815 13.11 31.70 -8.17
CA VAL A 815 13.04 30.55 -9.07
C VAL A 815 14.46 30.13 -9.48
N THR A 816 14.75 28.84 -9.39
CA THR A 816 16.00 28.26 -9.87
C THR A 816 15.72 27.37 -11.07
N PHE A 817 16.45 27.57 -12.15
CA PHE A 817 16.39 26.72 -13.34
C PHE A 817 17.80 26.41 -13.84
N ARG A 818 17.93 25.32 -14.58
CA ARG A 818 19.20 24.83 -15.10
C ARG A 818 19.22 24.97 -16.61
N VAL A 819 20.32 25.46 -17.14
CA VAL A 819 20.54 25.59 -18.58
C VAL A 819 21.78 24.81 -18.97
N LYS A 820 21.67 23.98 -19.99
CA LYS A 820 22.78 23.24 -20.60
C LYS A 820 22.70 23.38 -22.11
N VAL A 821 23.71 24.04 -22.69
CA VAL A 821 23.85 24.15 -24.14
C VAL A 821 24.88 23.13 -24.58
N VAL A 822 24.49 22.24 -25.49
CA VAL A 822 25.36 21.25 -26.12
C VAL A 822 25.73 21.77 -27.50
N GLU A 823 27.01 21.72 -27.85
CA GLU A 823 27.50 22.12 -29.19
C GLU A 823 27.46 20.94 -30.16
#